data_AF-A0A673MP20-F1
#
_entry.id   AF-A0A673MP20-F1
#
_cell.length_a   1.000
_cell.length_b   1.000
_cell.length_c   1.000
_cell.angle_alpha   90.00
_cell.angle_beta   90.00
_cell.angle_gamma   90.00
#
_symmetry.space_group_name_H-M   'P 1'
#
loop_
_entity.id
_entity.type
_entity.pdbx_description
1 polymer ?
#
loop_
_entity_poly.entity_id
_entity_poly.type
_entity_poly.pdbx_seq_one_letter_code
_entity_poly.pdbx_strand_id
1 'polypeptide(L)'
;TPPGPSGASSQPVPPAPSHTLGLNAQNVTPATSPMGASGVAYRSQSSEGVSSLSSSPSNSLETQSQSLSRSQSMDIDTASCEKSMSQVDVDSGIENMEVEDSDRREKRNLAEKDSSSSSDVSEEQALHLICKILRVSWKDQDRDVIFLPSLAAEFQKNPRDVYSDFKDLIGQILMEALMMSTRSRDCNPFASLTATSQPITAARSPDRHLTLVPPSSQSGSPMMPCAGSFGASSLSSLCASGGGLTGDSGSDRFTIESCKETEMLNYLIERFDSVGMEERKAPKVAADKHYRCISTILILTPLQSSLLVPYMLCRNLPYGFIQELVRMTHQEEEVFKQIFVPILQGLALAVKECSFDSDNFKFPLMALAELCEIKFGKTHPVCNLITSLPLWCPDPLSPGTGREIQRLSFLGAFFSLSVFAEDDTKVGDKYFSGPAITMENTRVVSQSLQHYLECARGDLFKILHNILLNGETREAALSYMAALVNRNVKKAQMQTDDKLVSTDGFMMNFLWVLQQLSMKIKLETVDPLYIFHPKCRLNVSPEETRLNATMEELKSWLAELHEDPSKFSEPKFPTECFFLTLHAHHLSILPCCRRYIRRLRAIRDLNRTVEELKNSENQWKDSPLASRHREMLKRCKTQLKKLVRSKACADAGLLDENLLRRCLRFFSMVIQLILRMMDPAYPHVTLPLNPEIPKSFAALPEFYIEDVAEFLLFIVQYFPQVLYEPCTEDIVTFLVVFICSQNYIKNPYLIAKLVEVLFVTNPAVQPRTQRFFEMMENHPLSVNQLVPALMKFYTDVEHTGATSEFYDKFTIRYHISTIFKSLWQNINHQGTFLEEFNSGKQFVRYINMLINDTTFLLDESLESLKRIHEIQEEMKNKDQWDQLPREQQQSRQSQLTQDERVSRSYLALATETVDMFHILTKQVQKPFLRPELGPRLAAMLNYNLQQLCGPKCRDLKVENPEKYGFEPKKLLDQLTDIYLQLDCARFAKAIADDQRSYSRELFEEVISKMRKAGIKSTIAIEKFKLLLEKVEEIVARNSQSEMDYSDAPDEFKDPLMDTLMTDPVQLPSGNIMDRAIILRHLLNSPTDPFNRQPLTESMLEPVPELKERIQAWMREKQCGRV
;
A
#
# COMPACT_ATOMS: atom_id res chain seq x y z
N THR A 1 18.34 -17.24 -70.13
CA THR A 1 18.76 -18.65 -70.03
C THR A 1 17.92 -19.34 -68.96
N PRO A 2 17.32 -20.50 -69.26
CA PRO A 2 16.15 -21.10 -68.57
C PRO A 2 16.58 -22.28 -67.65
N PRO A 3 15.68 -23.13 -67.08
CA PRO A 3 14.29 -22.95 -66.62
C PRO A 3 13.96 -23.67 -65.26
N GLY A 4 12.73 -23.51 -64.74
CA GLY A 4 12.05 -24.49 -63.84
C GLY A 4 11.60 -25.77 -64.60
N PRO A 5 10.87 -26.77 -64.03
CA PRO A 5 9.61 -26.60 -63.27
C PRO A 5 9.21 -27.68 -62.20
N SER A 6 8.12 -27.39 -61.48
CA SER A 6 6.97 -28.18 -60.97
C SER A 6 6.99 -29.70 -60.71
N GLY A 7 6.37 -30.13 -59.59
CA GLY A 7 5.76 -31.47 -59.39
C GLY A 7 5.11 -31.67 -58.02
N ALA A 8 3.83 -32.06 -57.96
CA ALA A 8 2.95 -32.02 -56.80
C ALA A 8 2.67 -33.38 -56.10
N SER A 9 2.08 -33.27 -54.89
CA SER A 9 1.16 -34.20 -54.20
C SER A 9 1.70 -35.32 -53.27
N SER A 10 1.38 -35.20 -51.97
CA SER A 10 0.79 -36.26 -51.11
C SER A 10 0.39 -35.69 -49.73
N GLN A 11 -0.85 -35.90 -49.30
CA GLN A 11 -1.39 -35.58 -47.97
C GLN A 11 -0.61 -36.26 -46.82
N PRO A 12 -0.66 -35.72 -45.59
CA PRO A 12 -0.56 -36.54 -44.39
C PRO A 12 -1.78 -36.40 -43.46
N VAL A 13 -2.28 -37.56 -43.07
CA VAL A 13 -3.25 -37.87 -42.01
C VAL A 13 -2.78 -37.30 -40.66
N PRO A 14 -3.68 -36.82 -39.76
CA PRO A 14 -3.28 -36.32 -38.45
C PRO A 14 -2.91 -37.47 -37.49
N PRO A 15 -1.87 -37.33 -36.65
CA PRO A 15 -1.54 -38.32 -35.63
C PRO A 15 -2.38 -38.12 -34.35
N ALA A 16 -2.74 -39.24 -33.73
CA ALA A 16 -3.46 -39.32 -32.46
C ALA A 16 -2.69 -38.69 -31.28
N PRO A 17 -3.37 -38.10 -30.28
CA PRO A 17 -2.71 -37.41 -29.18
C PRO A 17 -2.18 -38.42 -28.15
N SER A 18 -0.87 -38.36 -27.92
CA SER A 18 -0.17 -39.03 -26.82
C SER A 18 -0.38 -38.27 -25.50
N HIS A 19 -0.76 -39.01 -24.46
CA HIS A 19 -0.88 -38.57 -23.07
C HIS A 19 0.35 -37.77 -22.59
N THR A 20 0.14 -36.51 -22.19
CA THR A 20 1.12 -35.70 -21.44
C THR A 20 0.69 -35.55 -19.99
N LEU A 21 1.59 -35.97 -19.10
CA LEU A 21 1.57 -35.81 -17.65
C LEU A 21 1.34 -34.34 -17.25
N GLY A 22 0.31 -34.12 -16.43
CA GLY A 22 -0.10 -32.81 -15.95
C GLY A 22 0.93 -32.14 -15.04
N LEU A 23 1.42 -30.98 -15.48
CA LEU A 23 2.08 -29.99 -14.64
C LEU A 23 1.01 -29.18 -13.90
N ASN A 24 1.01 -29.26 -12.57
CA ASN A 24 0.21 -28.43 -11.67
C ASN A 24 0.58 -26.95 -11.86
N ALA A 25 -0.20 -26.21 -12.65
CA ALA A 25 -0.18 -24.76 -12.66
C ALA A 25 -0.93 -24.24 -11.42
N GLN A 26 -0.19 -23.72 -10.44
CA GLN A 26 -0.76 -22.93 -9.36
C GLN A 26 -1.24 -21.59 -9.93
N ASN A 27 -2.55 -21.49 -10.18
CA ASN A 27 -3.21 -20.22 -10.51
C ASN A 27 -3.11 -19.26 -9.32
N VAL A 28 -2.22 -18.28 -9.42
CA VAL A 28 -2.17 -17.11 -8.54
C VAL A 28 -3.19 -16.09 -9.06
N THR A 29 -4.47 -16.33 -8.83
CA THR A 29 -5.48 -15.27 -8.83
C THR A 29 -5.34 -14.46 -7.53
N PRO A 30 -5.31 -13.11 -7.55
CA PRO A 30 -5.56 -12.34 -6.35
C PRO A 30 -7.04 -12.54 -5.99
N ALA A 31 -7.34 -13.57 -5.22
CA ALA A 31 -8.67 -13.80 -4.69
C ALA A 31 -8.97 -12.72 -3.63
N THR A 32 -9.44 -11.55 -4.06
CA THR A 32 -10.45 -10.80 -3.33
C THR A 32 -11.74 -11.61 -3.43
N SER A 33 -11.90 -12.58 -2.52
CA SER A 33 -13.25 -13.08 -2.24
C SER A 33 -14.12 -11.87 -1.86
N PRO A 34 -15.36 -11.75 -2.35
CA PRO A 34 -16.26 -10.71 -1.86
C PRO A 34 -16.42 -10.95 -0.35
N MET A 35 -15.91 -10.01 0.46
CA MET A 35 -16.18 -10.00 1.89
C MET A 35 -17.65 -9.60 2.07
N GLY A 36 -18.55 -10.58 2.00
CA GLY A 36 -19.89 -10.45 2.55
C GLY A 36 -19.79 -10.48 4.08
N ALA A 37 -19.62 -9.31 4.70
CA ALA A 37 -19.92 -9.10 6.11
C ALA A 37 -21.35 -8.54 6.24
N SER A 38 -22.33 -9.27 5.71
CA SER A 38 -23.75 -9.02 5.99
C SER A 38 -24.17 -9.85 7.18
N GLY A 39 -23.88 -9.36 8.39
CA GLY A 39 -24.46 -9.91 9.61
C GLY A 39 -25.93 -9.56 9.69
N VAL A 40 -26.81 -10.40 9.14
CA VAL A 40 -28.24 -10.34 9.42
C VAL A 40 -28.44 -10.86 10.85
N ALA A 41 -28.91 -9.99 11.73
CA ALA A 41 -29.29 -10.33 13.09
C ALA A 41 -30.48 -11.31 13.08
N TYR A 42 -30.23 -12.59 13.33
CA TYR A 42 -31.26 -13.54 13.75
C TYR A 42 -31.03 -13.99 15.18
N ARG A 43 -31.96 -13.52 16.02
CA ARG A 43 -32.20 -13.91 17.40
C ARG A 43 -32.84 -15.30 17.39
N SER A 44 -32.24 -16.31 18.02
CA SER A 44 -32.90 -17.60 18.30
C SER A 44 -32.27 -18.31 19.49
N GLN A 45 -32.89 -18.11 20.65
CA GLN A 45 -33.25 -19.12 21.65
C GLN A 45 -32.35 -20.35 21.80
N SER A 46 -31.53 -20.34 22.86
CA SER A 46 -31.03 -21.56 23.50
C SER A 46 -32.07 -22.06 24.52
N SER A 47 -32.64 -23.24 24.28
CA SER A 47 -33.43 -23.99 25.26
C SER A 47 -32.55 -24.95 26.06
N GLU A 48 -32.86 -25.01 27.34
CA GLU A 48 -32.11 -25.48 28.49
C GLU A 48 -31.95 -27.00 28.64
N GLY A 49 -31.03 -27.38 29.55
CA GLY A 49 -30.92 -28.73 30.08
C GLY A 49 -30.11 -28.82 31.39
N VAL A 50 -30.73 -28.39 32.50
CA VAL A 50 -30.69 -28.95 33.90
C VAL A 50 -29.32 -28.97 34.62
N SER A 51 -29.12 -28.31 35.79
CA SER A 51 -29.80 -28.64 37.06
C SER A 51 -29.60 -27.59 38.18
N SER A 52 -30.66 -27.52 38.99
CA SER A 52 -30.76 -27.28 40.45
C SER A 52 -31.04 -25.88 41.04
N LEU A 53 -32.35 -25.67 41.26
CA LEU A 53 -33.05 -25.42 42.54
C LEU A 53 -33.22 -23.98 43.08
N SER A 54 -34.49 -23.53 42.95
CA SER A 54 -35.36 -22.80 43.91
C SER A 54 -34.87 -21.47 44.49
N SER A 55 -35.58 -20.34 44.43
CA SER A 55 -37.03 -20.12 44.66
C SER A 55 -37.50 -18.76 44.12
N SER A 56 -38.68 -18.72 43.50
CA SER A 56 -39.48 -17.51 43.19
C SER A 56 -40.46 -17.21 44.35
N PRO A 57 -41.43 -16.27 44.27
CA PRO A 57 -41.65 -15.19 43.29
C PRO A 57 -41.97 -13.81 43.95
N SER A 58 -42.03 -12.74 43.16
CA SER A 58 -43.21 -11.84 43.06
C SER A 58 -42.86 -10.42 42.58
N ASN A 59 -43.43 -10.10 41.41
CA ASN A 59 -44.24 -8.92 41.12
C ASN A 59 -43.64 -7.49 41.10
N SER A 60 -43.57 -7.01 39.84
CA SER A 60 -44.14 -5.76 39.31
C SER A 60 -43.48 -4.40 39.53
N LEU A 61 -43.29 -3.77 38.37
CA LEU A 61 -43.62 -2.39 38.01
C LEU A 61 -42.77 -1.25 38.57
N GLU A 62 -42.38 -0.42 37.61
CA GLU A 62 -42.51 1.04 37.64
C GLU A 62 -41.51 1.88 38.45
N THR A 63 -40.80 2.70 37.66
CA THR A 63 -40.50 4.12 37.87
C THR A 63 -39.79 4.56 39.15
N GLN A 64 -38.63 5.16 38.88
CA GLN A 64 -38.23 6.50 39.32
C GLN A 64 -38.80 7.01 40.65
N SER A 65 -37.91 7.30 41.59
CA SER A 65 -37.98 8.60 42.27
C SER A 65 -36.62 9.03 42.83
N GLN A 66 -36.22 10.22 42.38
CA GLN A 66 -35.69 11.34 43.16
C GLN A 66 -34.34 11.14 43.90
N SER A 67 -33.39 12.06 43.77
CA SER A 67 -33.63 13.50 43.97
C SER A 67 -32.52 14.39 43.42
N LEU A 68 -32.94 15.64 43.16
CA LEU A 68 -32.20 16.90 43.03
C LEU A 68 -31.54 17.21 41.67
N SER A 69 -31.84 18.30 40.96
CA SER A 69 -32.94 19.28 40.91
C SER A 69 -32.54 20.23 39.77
N ARG A 70 -33.31 20.31 38.68
CA ARG A 70 -34.19 21.45 38.30
C ARG A 70 -33.38 22.73 37.93
N SER A 71 -33.56 23.39 36.79
CA SER A 71 -34.71 23.48 35.90
C SER A 71 -34.32 24.21 34.60
N GLN A 72 -34.91 23.77 33.47
CA GLN A 72 -35.64 24.55 32.44
C GLN A 72 -34.89 25.72 31.73
N SER A 73 -35.01 25.97 30.42
CA SER A 73 -35.90 25.45 29.37
C SER A 73 -35.57 26.15 28.02
N MET A 74 -35.83 25.42 26.93
CA MET A 74 -36.28 25.85 25.58
C MET A 74 -35.45 26.82 24.71
N ASP A 75 -34.91 26.23 23.64
CA ASP A 75 -35.26 26.44 22.21
C ASP A 75 -35.28 27.84 21.58
N ILE A 76 -34.47 27.91 20.51
CA ILE A 76 -34.72 28.46 19.17
C ILE A 76 -34.47 29.98 18.92
N ASP A 77 -33.68 30.17 17.86
CA ASP A 77 -33.61 31.26 16.87
C ASP A 77 -32.92 32.61 17.12
N THR A 78 -31.94 32.81 16.21
CA THR A 78 -31.65 34.02 15.39
C THR A 78 -31.18 35.34 16.00
N ALA A 79 -30.09 35.80 15.38
CA ALA A 79 -29.90 37.15 14.85
C ALA A 79 -29.48 38.30 15.78
N SER A 80 -28.26 38.78 15.47
CA SER A 80 -27.95 40.17 15.13
C SER A 80 -28.10 41.27 16.20
N CYS A 81 -26.91 41.77 16.58
CA CYS A 81 -26.47 43.16 16.45
C CYS A 81 -26.87 44.23 17.48
N GLU A 82 -25.82 44.99 17.82
CA GLU A 82 -25.75 46.42 18.17
C GLU A 82 -25.78 46.89 19.64
N LYS A 83 -24.62 47.47 20.03
CA LYS A 83 -24.40 48.83 20.59
C LYS A 83 -24.90 49.12 22.02
N SER A 84 -24.22 49.86 22.91
CA SER A 84 -22.96 50.62 22.90
C SER A 84 -22.66 51.15 24.32
N MET A 85 -21.41 51.60 24.53
CA MET A 85 -20.91 52.60 25.51
C MET A 85 -20.72 52.14 26.97
N SER A 86 -19.66 52.47 27.72
CA SER A 86 -18.61 53.52 27.64
C SER A 86 -17.43 53.23 28.61
N GLN A 87 -16.21 53.64 28.24
CA GLN A 87 -15.02 54.16 29.01
C GLN A 87 -14.81 53.70 30.47
N VAL A 88 -13.62 53.30 30.95
CA VAL A 88 -12.37 54.08 31.12
C VAL A 88 -11.15 53.13 31.32
N ASP A 89 -9.96 53.61 30.92
CA ASP A 89 -8.59 53.04 30.87
C ASP A 89 -8.04 52.27 32.10
N VAL A 90 -7.13 51.30 31.87
CA VAL A 90 -5.66 51.40 32.06
C VAL A 90 -5.00 50.03 31.79
N ASP A 91 -3.97 50.07 30.95
CA ASP A 91 -3.19 49.01 30.29
C ASP A 91 -2.68 47.81 31.13
N SER A 92 -2.86 46.59 30.58
CA SER A 92 -1.94 45.44 30.68
C SER A 92 -2.39 44.33 29.71
N GLY A 93 -2.11 44.51 28.42
CA GLY A 93 -2.32 43.50 27.39
C GLY A 93 -1.22 42.44 27.37
N ILE A 94 -1.61 41.19 27.65
CA ILE A 94 -0.88 39.97 27.26
C ILE A 94 -1.71 39.33 26.15
N GLU A 95 -1.19 39.27 24.93
CA GLU A 95 -1.16 38.08 24.08
C GLU A 95 -0.52 38.37 22.71
N ASN A 96 0.39 37.46 22.34
CA ASN A 96 0.72 36.98 21.01
C ASN A 96 1.01 38.00 19.90
N MET A 97 2.30 38.16 19.60
CA MET A 97 2.74 38.67 18.31
C MET A 97 3.59 37.61 17.62
N GLU A 98 3.08 37.18 16.47
CA GLU A 98 3.84 36.54 15.40
C GLU A 98 5.13 37.34 15.18
N VAL A 99 6.27 36.65 15.19
CA VAL A 99 7.54 37.25 14.77
C VAL A 99 7.93 36.58 13.47
N GLU A 100 7.70 37.32 12.38
CA GLU A 100 8.41 37.16 11.12
C GLU A 100 9.92 37.19 11.40
N ASP A 101 10.61 36.10 11.07
CA ASP A 101 12.07 36.01 11.06
C ASP A 101 12.64 36.95 9.98
N SER A 102 12.78 38.23 10.34
CA SER A 102 13.57 39.19 9.59
C SER A 102 15.06 38.93 9.82
N ASP A 103 15.71 38.53 8.73
CA ASP A 103 17.14 38.58 8.48
C ASP A 103 17.88 39.66 9.29
N ARG A 104 18.66 39.24 10.29
CA ARG A 104 19.87 39.97 10.71
C ARG A 104 21.09 39.10 10.51
N ARG A 105 21.56 39.09 9.26
CA ARG A 105 22.98 38.96 8.92
C ARG A 105 23.78 39.99 9.71
N GLU A 106 24.42 39.61 10.80
CA GLU A 106 25.63 40.30 11.24
C GLU A 106 26.79 39.84 10.35
N LYS A 107 26.98 40.59 9.26
CA LYS A 107 28.25 40.65 8.55
C LYS A 107 29.32 41.09 9.55
N ARG A 108 30.20 40.18 9.97
CA ARG A 108 31.53 40.55 10.44
C ARG A 108 32.33 41.04 9.23
N ASN A 109 32.14 42.32 8.90
CA ASN A 109 33.15 43.05 8.17
C ASN A 109 34.20 43.48 9.18
N LEU A 110 35.40 42.94 9.01
CA LEU A 110 36.64 43.53 9.52
C LEU A 110 36.72 44.96 9.00
N ALA A 111 36.55 45.92 9.90
CA ALA A 111 37.08 47.25 9.73
C ALA A 111 37.77 47.61 11.04
N GLU A 112 39.07 47.81 10.93
CA GLU A 112 39.95 48.36 11.96
C GLU A 112 39.26 49.54 12.66
N LYS A 113 39.15 49.44 13.98
CA LYS A 113 39.02 50.64 14.82
C LYS A 113 39.64 50.37 16.17
N ASP A 114 40.89 50.80 16.30
CA ASP A 114 41.54 51.06 17.56
C ASP A 114 40.65 51.94 18.45
N SER A 115 40.34 51.46 19.64
CA SER A 115 40.07 52.34 20.79
C SER A 115 40.34 51.60 22.09
N SER A 116 41.39 52.07 22.75
CA SER A 116 41.93 51.72 24.05
C SER A 116 40.95 51.88 25.23
N SER A 117 40.77 50.81 26.00
CA SER A 117 40.72 50.86 27.47
C SER A 117 41.24 49.54 28.02
N SER A 118 42.49 49.58 28.49
CA SER A 118 43.20 48.49 29.12
C SER A 118 42.69 48.29 30.55
N SER A 119 42.13 47.11 30.82
CA SER A 119 42.33 46.49 32.13
C SER A 119 43.51 45.54 31.96
N ASP A 120 44.72 46.05 32.12
CA ASP A 120 45.92 45.21 32.08
C ASP A 120 45.86 44.26 33.28
N VAL A 121 45.53 42.99 33.00
CA VAL A 121 45.66 41.91 33.98
C VAL A 121 47.16 41.79 34.26
N SER A 122 47.58 41.94 35.51
CA SER A 122 49.00 41.80 35.84
C SER A 122 49.48 40.38 35.51
N GLU A 123 50.76 40.22 35.17
CA GLU A 123 51.35 38.91 34.87
C GLU A 123 51.11 37.90 36.02
N GLU A 124 51.17 38.37 37.27
CA GLU A 124 50.87 37.58 38.46
C GLU A 124 49.40 37.12 38.55
N GLN A 125 48.46 38.00 38.17
CA GLN A 125 47.03 37.65 38.11
C GLN A 125 46.74 36.65 37.00
N ALA A 126 47.41 36.77 35.86
CA ALA A 126 47.29 35.83 34.75
C ALA A 126 47.84 34.44 35.11
N LEU A 127 49.01 34.39 35.76
CA LEU A 127 49.59 33.13 36.28
C LEU A 127 48.69 32.48 37.32
N HIS A 128 48.16 33.25 38.28
CA HIS A 128 47.23 32.74 39.28
C HIS A 128 45.95 32.19 38.64
N LEU A 129 45.43 32.87 37.62
CA LEU A 129 44.26 32.41 36.86
C LEU A 129 44.55 31.12 36.07
N ILE A 130 45.74 30.97 35.50
CA ILE A 130 46.16 29.73 34.80
C ILE A 130 46.24 28.55 35.79
N CYS A 131 46.91 28.74 36.93
CA CYS A 131 46.98 27.73 37.99
C CYS A 131 45.60 27.31 38.49
N LYS A 132 44.71 28.28 38.70
CA LYS A 132 43.34 28.06 39.17
C LYS A 132 42.50 27.27 38.17
N ILE A 133 42.54 27.64 36.89
CA ILE A 133 41.78 26.97 35.83
C ILE A 133 42.26 25.53 35.63
N LEU A 134 43.58 25.33 35.54
CA LEU A 134 44.18 24.02 35.30
C LEU A 134 44.30 23.18 36.59
N ARG A 135 43.99 23.75 37.76
CA ARG A 135 44.18 23.14 39.09
C ARG A 135 45.59 22.59 39.25
N VAL A 136 46.59 23.39 38.92
CA VAL A 136 48.01 23.03 39.04
C VAL A 136 48.74 24.02 39.95
N SER A 137 49.84 23.57 40.55
CA SER A 137 50.75 24.41 41.33
C SER A 137 52.21 23.96 41.10
N TRP A 138 53.13 24.91 41.01
CA TRP A 138 54.56 24.65 41.04
C TRP A 138 55.26 25.35 42.22
N LYS A 139 54.47 25.98 43.10
CA LYS A 139 54.95 26.69 44.29
C LYS A 139 54.72 25.86 45.55
N ASP A 140 53.49 25.37 45.73
CA ASP A 140 53.06 24.64 46.93
C ASP A 140 52.47 23.26 46.57
N GLN A 141 52.75 22.25 47.40
CA GLN A 141 52.06 20.96 47.38
C GLN A 141 50.77 21.08 48.21
N ASP A 142 49.61 21.01 47.55
CA ASP A 142 48.30 21.06 48.19
C ASP A 142 47.40 19.91 47.68
N ARG A 143 46.39 19.50 48.47
CA ARG A 143 45.54 18.33 48.17
C ARG A 143 44.65 18.53 46.94
N ASP A 144 44.27 19.76 46.64
CA ASP A 144 43.28 20.11 45.61
C ASP A 144 43.89 20.60 44.28
N VAL A 145 45.22 20.51 44.12
CA VAL A 145 45.97 20.92 42.91
C VAL A 145 47.05 19.89 42.54
N ILE A 146 47.33 19.73 41.25
CA ILE A 146 48.44 18.89 40.77
C ILE A 146 49.75 19.66 40.94
N PHE A 147 50.69 19.12 41.72
CA PHE A 147 52.02 19.69 41.82
C PHE A 147 52.90 19.31 40.62
N LEU A 148 53.52 20.29 39.97
CA LEU A 148 54.36 20.12 38.77
C LEU A 148 55.86 20.25 39.11
N PRO A 149 56.56 19.14 39.41
CA PRO A 149 57.94 19.17 39.93
C PRO A 149 58.99 19.62 38.90
N SER A 150 58.79 19.35 37.61
CA SER A 150 59.73 19.73 36.55
C SER A 150 59.64 21.22 36.30
N LEU A 151 58.41 21.75 36.16
CA LEU A 151 58.16 23.18 36.06
C LEU A 151 58.65 23.95 37.31
N ALA A 152 58.45 23.39 38.51
CA ALA A 152 58.99 23.98 39.75
C ALA A 152 60.53 24.09 39.73
N ALA A 153 61.23 23.08 39.19
CA ALA A 153 62.68 23.10 39.08
C ALA A 153 63.19 24.11 38.04
N GLU A 154 62.45 24.35 36.96
CA GLU A 154 62.78 25.35 35.94
C GLU A 154 62.57 26.78 36.44
N PHE A 155 61.46 27.04 37.15
CA PHE A 155 61.21 28.32 37.82
C PHE A 155 62.22 28.63 38.93
N GLN A 156 62.79 27.61 39.59
CA GLN A 156 63.85 27.79 40.59
C GLN A 156 65.22 28.12 39.96
N LYS A 157 65.48 27.68 38.73
CA LYS A 157 66.75 27.94 38.03
C LYS A 157 66.80 29.34 37.44
N ASN A 158 65.85 29.70 36.56
CA ASN A 158 65.79 31.01 35.90
C ASN A 158 64.32 31.41 35.63
N PRO A 159 63.67 32.21 36.50
CA PRO A 159 62.26 32.55 36.38
C PRO A 159 61.87 33.30 35.10
N ARG A 160 62.82 34.01 34.47
CA ARG A 160 62.58 34.84 33.27
C ARG A 160 62.65 34.08 31.95
N ASP A 161 63.18 32.86 31.95
CA ASP A 161 63.41 32.06 30.73
C ASP A 161 62.51 30.82 30.64
N VAL A 162 61.58 30.62 31.60
CA VAL A 162 60.77 29.38 31.68
C VAL A 162 59.74 29.28 30.56
N TYR A 163 59.17 30.41 30.13
CA TYR A 163 58.18 30.45 29.05
C TYR A 163 58.37 31.70 28.19
N SER A 164 58.14 31.56 26.89
CA SER A 164 58.18 32.71 25.95
C SER A 164 56.90 33.54 25.98
N ASP A 165 55.76 32.89 26.21
CA ASP A 165 54.43 33.50 26.34
C ASP A 165 53.51 32.62 27.20
N PHE A 166 52.33 33.12 27.57
CA PHE A 166 51.37 32.32 28.34
C PHE A 166 50.90 31.06 27.61
N LYS A 167 50.95 31.06 26.28
CA LYS A 167 50.66 29.87 25.48
C LYS A 167 51.67 28.80 25.85
N ASP A 168 52.96 29.07 25.64
CA ASP A 168 54.06 28.15 25.93
C ASP A 168 53.93 27.52 27.31
N LEU A 169 53.76 28.35 28.34
CA LEU A 169 53.55 27.92 29.73
C LEU A 169 52.38 26.94 29.89
N ILE A 170 51.21 27.22 29.29
CA ILE A 170 50.04 26.32 29.37
C ILE A 170 50.34 24.97 28.72
N GLY A 171 51.14 24.93 27.64
CA GLY A 171 51.49 23.66 27.00
C GLY A 171 52.47 22.85 27.82
N GLN A 172 53.46 23.51 28.46
CA GLN A 172 54.38 22.85 29.39
C GLN A 172 53.62 22.28 30.60
N ILE A 173 52.68 23.05 31.17
CA ILE A 173 51.79 22.62 32.27
C ILE A 173 50.98 21.38 31.86
N LEU A 174 50.28 21.44 30.73
CA LEU A 174 49.42 20.34 30.28
C LEU A 174 50.25 19.11 29.93
N MET A 175 51.40 19.27 29.27
CA MET A 175 52.29 18.16 28.93
C MET A 175 52.82 17.48 30.19
N GLU A 176 53.28 18.24 31.19
CA GLU A 176 53.76 17.67 32.45
C GLU A 176 52.63 16.98 33.22
N ALA A 177 51.49 17.65 33.40
CA ALA A 177 50.33 17.11 34.13
C ALA A 177 49.82 15.79 33.51
N LEU A 178 49.78 15.72 32.18
CA LEU A 178 49.39 14.53 31.44
C LEU A 178 50.48 13.44 31.48
N MET A 179 51.76 13.79 31.36
CA MET A 179 52.85 12.80 31.44
C MET A 179 52.99 12.19 32.84
N MET A 180 52.51 12.86 33.89
CA MET A 180 52.47 12.29 35.25
C MET A 180 51.61 11.02 35.35
N SER A 181 50.51 10.91 34.59
CA SER A 181 49.66 9.70 34.59
C SER A 181 50.34 8.49 33.90
N THR A 182 51.27 8.76 32.98
CA THR A 182 52.03 7.73 32.26
C THR A 182 53.21 7.18 33.10
N ARG A 183 53.76 7.99 34.01
CA ARG A 183 54.99 7.68 34.78
C ARG A 183 54.73 6.89 36.07
N SER A 184 53.56 6.97 36.69
CA SER A 184 53.18 6.17 37.86
C SER A 184 52.41 4.91 37.45
N ARG A 185 52.81 3.73 37.97
CA ARG A 185 52.04 2.48 37.81
C ARG A 185 50.90 2.35 38.82
N ASP A 186 50.99 3.00 39.98
CA ASP A 186 50.12 2.72 41.14
C ASP A 186 49.35 3.94 41.71
N CYS A 187 49.43 5.13 41.10
CA CYS A 187 48.73 6.33 41.60
C CYS A 187 48.17 7.18 40.45
N ASN A 188 46.84 7.34 40.37
CA ASN A 188 46.18 8.28 39.46
C ASN A 188 46.38 9.72 40.01
N PRO A 189 47.10 10.61 39.30
CA PRO A 189 47.39 11.97 39.75
C PRO A 189 46.15 12.88 39.77
N PHE A 190 45.06 12.47 39.12
CA PHE A 190 43.79 13.20 39.04
C PHE A 190 42.77 12.75 40.10
N ALA A 191 43.01 11.65 40.81
CA ALA A 191 42.06 11.05 41.75
C ALA A 191 41.68 11.98 42.93
N SER A 192 42.59 12.86 43.35
CA SER A 192 42.33 13.86 44.40
C SER A 192 41.47 15.03 43.90
N LEU A 193 41.46 15.33 42.60
CA LEU A 193 40.70 16.44 42.01
C LEU A 193 39.20 16.12 41.89
N THR A 194 38.87 14.84 41.68
CA THR A 194 37.50 14.33 41.53
C THR A 194 36.71 14.25 42.84
N ALA A 195 37.33 14.48 44.00
CA ALA A 195 36.65 14.46 45.31
C ALA A 195 35.83 15.74 45.60
N THR A 196 36.06 16.82 44.83
CA THR A 196 35.45 18.14 45.04
C THR A 196 34.44 18.56 43.95
N SER A 197 34.27 17.75 42.90
CA SER A 197 33.29 17.92 41.81
C SER A 197 32.29 16.75 41.80
N GLN A 198 31.05 16.95 41.32
CA GLN A 198 30.13 15.82 41.10
C GLN A 198 30.80 14.84 40.11
N PRO A 199 30.91 13.54 40.46
CA PRO A 199 31.67 12.60 39.64
C PRO A 199 30.96 12.37 38.29
N ILE A 200 31.73 12.40 37.20
CA ILE A 200 31.32 11.73 35.95
C ILE A 200 31.21 10.24 36.29
N THR A 201 29.99 9.71 36.37
CA THR A 201 29.72 8.34 36.84
C THR A 201 30.36 7.30 35.92
N ALA A 202 31.57 6.86 36.26
CA ALA A 202 32.13 5.60 35.79
C ALA A 202 31.48 4.47 36.60
N ALA A 203 30.69 3.63 35.94
CA ALA A 203 29.99 2.52 36.60
C ALA A 203 30.99 1.46 37.10
N ARG A 204 30.79 0.97 38.34
CA ARG A 204 31.46 -0.24 38.85
C ARG A 204 30.87 -1.47 38.16
N SER A 205 31.72 -2.31 37.58
CA SER A 205 31.40 -3.53 36.83
C SER A 205 30.50 -4.51 37.60
N PRO A 206 29.61 -5.22 36.88
CA PRO A 206 29.87 -6.63 36.64
C PRO A 206 29.82 -7.02 35.14
N ASP A 207 30.58 -8.04 34.80
CA ASP A 207 30.94 -8.52 33.45
C ASP A 207 29.83 -8.46 32.38
N ARG A 208 30.09 -7.66 31.32
CA ARG A 208 29.76 -7.95 29.91
C ARG A 208 30.50 -6.96 29.00
N HIS A 209 31.58 -7.42 28.40
CA HIS A 209 32.43 -6.66 27.49
C HIS A 209 31.73 -6.29 26.16
N LEU A 210 31.88 -5.04 25.71
CA LEU A 210 31.81 -4.66 24.30
C LEU A 210 33.25 -4.62 23.77
N THR A 211 33.68 -5.68 23.08
CA THR A 211 34.98 -5.71 22.39
C THR A 211 34.77 -5.35 20.92
N LEU A 212 35.24 -4.17 20.51
CA LEU A 212 35.42 -3.81 19.10
C LEU A 212 36.69 -4.50 18.59
N VAL A 213 36.57 -5.68 17.98
CA VAL A 213 37.70 -6.39 17.37
C VAL A 213 37.80 -6.07 15.87
N PRO A 214 38.96 -5.66 15.32
CA PRO A 214 39.16 -5.47 13.89
C PRO A 214 39.41 -6.83 13.19
N PRO A 215 39.05 -6.99 11.88
CA PRO A 215 39.35 -8.22 11.16
C PRO A 215 40.84 -8.25 10.80
N SER A 216 41.56 -9.26 11.26
CA SER A 216 42.94 -9.51 10.85
C SER A 216 43.00 -10.31 9.54
N SER A 217 43.86 -9.84 8.65
CA SER A 217 44.18 -10.41 7.34
C SER A 217 45.01 -11.69 7.46
N GLN A 218 44.50 -12.83 6.99
CA GLN A 218 45.34 -13.93 6.46
C GLN A 218 44.70 -14.58 5.23
N SER A 219 45.55 -14.78 4.24
CA SER A 219 45.36 -15.37 2.93
C SER A 219 44.92 -16.85 2.95
N GLY A 220 44.01 -17.23 2.07
CA GLY A 220 43.75 -18.62 1.67
C GLY A 220 42.49 -18.76 0.81
N SER A 221 42.65 -19.03 -0.49
CA SER A 221 41.56 -19.27 -1.46
C SER A 221 41.08 -20.76 -1.46
N PRO A 222 40.14 -21.21 -2.32
CA PRO A 222 38.78 -21.57 -1.90
C PRO A 222 38.38 -23.03 -2.23
N MET A 223 37.43 -23.62 -1.50
CA MET A 223 36.58 -24.71 -2.03
C MET A 223 35.19 -24.72 -1.38
N MET A 224 34.17 -24.82 -2.24
CA MET A 224 32.77 -25.21 -1.99
C MET A 224 32.56 -26.64 -2.53
N PRO A 225 31.41 -27.33 -2.34
CA PRO A 225 30.39 -27.27 -1.27
C PRO A 225 29.97 -28.69 -0.77
N CYS A 226 29.12 -28.79 0.27
CA CYS A 226 27.85 -29.57 0.27
C CYS A 226 27.31 -30.01 1.66
N ALA A 227 25.98 -29.89 1.79
CA ALA A 227 24.99 -30.73 2.50
C ALA A 227 25.04 -30.95 4.03
N GLY A 228 23.96 -30.51 4.69
CA GLY A 228 23.11 -31.42 5.49
C GLY A 228 23.34 -31.51 7.00
N SER A 229 22.24 -31.28 7.74
CA SER A 229 21.81 -32.00 8.94
C SER A 229 21.72 -31.21 10.25
N PHE A 230 20.51 -31.30 10.79
CA PHE A 230 20.10 -31.04 12.16
C PHE A 230 20.93 -31.86 13.17
N GLY A 231 21.11 -31.29 14.36
CA GLY A 231 21.57 -32.01 15.55
C GLY A 231 21.34 -31.18 16.80
N ALA A 232 20.34 -31.57 17.59
CA ALA A 232 20.09 -31.06 18.93
C ALA A 232 20.84 -31.93 19.96
N SER A 233 21.37 -31.32 21.01
CA SER A 233 21.69 -32.01 22.28
C SER A 233 21.74 -31.02 23.47
N SER A 234 20.68 -31.08 24.30
CA SER A 234 20.66 -31.40 25.75
C SER A 234 21.88 -31.10 26.63
N LEU A 235 21.82 -30.80 27.94
CA LEU A 235 20.85 -30.34 28.95
C LEU A 235 21.67 -30.10 30.24
N SER A 236 21.06 -29.43 31.25
CA SER A 236 21.36 -29.44 32.70
C SER A 236 22.56 -28.62 33.21
N SER A 237 22.58 -27.99 34.39
CA SER A 237 21.58 -27.62 35.42
C SER A 237 22.36 -26.88 36.52
N LEU A 238 21.79 -25.85 37.14
CA LEU A 238 21.99 -25.53 38.56
C LEU A 238 20.99 -24.44 38.99
N CYS A 239 20.08 -24.82 39.89
CA CYS A 239 19.15 -23.94 40.56
C CYS A 239 19.83 -23.20 41.70
N ALA A 240 19.49 -21.92 41.91
CA ALA A 240 19.53 -21.29 43.22
C ALA A 240 18.50 -20.13 43.30
N SER A 241 17.46 -20.39 44.10
CA SER A 241 16.70 -19.52 45.03
C SER A 241 16.35 -18.06 44.67
N GLY A 242 15.06 -17.76 44.82
CA GLY A 242 14.45 -16.47 44.52
C GLY A 242 14.63 -15.35 45.56
N GLY A 243 14.28 -14.14 45.13
CA GLY A 243 14.16 -12.90 45.90
C GLY A 243 13.51 -11.83 45.02
N GLY A 244 12.75 -10.91 45.62
CA GLY A 244 11.70 -10.11 44.97
C GLY A 244 12.13 -9.16 43.84
N LEU A 245 11.20 -8.94 42.91
CA LEU A 245 11.29 -7.94 41.85
C LEU A 245 10.99 -6.55 42.44
N THR A 246 12.04 -5.82 42.81
CA THR A 246 12.04 -4.35 42.79
C THR A 246 12.54 -3.91 41.42
N GLY A 247 11.77 -3.06 40.74
CA GLY A 247 12.08 -2.56 39.40
C GLY A 247 13.46 -1.90 39.36
N ASP A 248 14.34 -2.45 38.53
CA ASP A 248 15.62 -1.81 38.24
C ASP A 248 15.45 -0.87 37.05
N SER A 249 15.91 0.35 37.26
CA SER A 249 15.84 1.45 36.29
C SER A 249 16.89 1.21 35.21
N GLY A 250 16.59 1.57 33.96
CA GLY A 250 17.39 1.21 32.78
C GLY A 250 18.89 1.40 32.95
N SER A 251 19.67 0.32 32.77
CA SER A 251 21.12 0.41 32.70
C SER A 251 21.55 0.82 31.29
N ASP A 252 22.28 1.92 31.21
CA ASP A 252 22.86 2.47 29.99
C ASP A 252 23.79 1.45 29.34
N ARG A 253 23.56 1.13 28.06
CA ARG A 253 24.40 0.20 27.30
C ARG A 253 25.75 0.81 26.91
N PHE A 254 25.86 2.13 26.99
CA PHE A 254 27.09 2.87 26.69
C PHE A 254 27.81 3.20 27.99
N THR A 255 29.03 2.69 28.13
CA THR A 255 29.88 2.93 29.29
C THR A 255 31.20 3.52 28.83
N ILE A 256 31.76 4.41 29.65
CA ILE A 256 33.10 4.95 29.46
C ILE A 256 34.07 3.99 30.15
N GLU A 257 34.95 3.37 29.38
CA GLU A 257 35.98 2.47 29.92
C GLU A 257 36.96 3.26 30.80
N SER A 258 37.27 2.75 31.99
CA SER A 258 38.27 3.36 32.88
C SER A 258 39.68 2.94 32.46
N CYS A 259 40.38 3.79 31.73
CA CYS A 259 41.78 3.62 31.32
C CYS A 259 42.54 4.94 31.53
N LYS A 260 43.88 4.90 31.43
CA LYS A 260 44.72 6.08 31.67
C LYS A 260 44.35 7.23 30.72
N GLU A 261 44.01 6.88 29.49
CA GLU A 261 43.63 7.80 28.43
C GLU A 261 42.27 8.46 28.71
N THR A 262 41.29 7.74 29.28
CA THR A 262 40.01 8.34 29.70
C THR A 262 40.13 9.16 30.98
N GLU A 263 41.04 8.82 31.89
CA GLU A 263 41.38 9.68 33.04
C GLU A 263 41.98 11.02 32.58
N MET A 264 42.90 10.99 31.60
CA MET A 264 43.46 12.18 30.98
C MET A 264 42.39 13.01 30.25
N LEU A 265 41.50 12.34 29.52
CA LEU A 265 40.41 12.99 28.80
C LEU A 265 39.39 13.62 29.75
N ASN A 266 39.03 12.97 30.86
CA ASN A 266 38.18 13.52 31.91
C ASN A 266 38.78 14.80 32.48
N TYR A 267 40.08 14.79 32.81
CA TYR A 267 40.77 16.00 33.29
C TYR A 267 40.66 17.13 32.25
N LEU A 268 40.94 16.85 30.98
CA LEU A 268 40.88 17.86 29.89
C LEU A 268 39.45 18.40 29.67
N ILE A 269 38.44 17.54 29.72
CA ILE A 269 37.02 17.90 29.59
C ILE A 269 36.59 18.81 30.75
N GLU A 270 36.92 18.47 32.00
CA GLU A 270 36.61 19.30 33.15
C GLU A 270 37.34 20.65 33.11
N ARG A 271 38.60 20.66 32.64
CA ARG A 271 39.36 21.90 32.47
C ARG A 271 38.74 22.77 31.39
N PHE A 272 38.26 22.20 30.29
CA PHE A 272 37.53 22.93 29.25
C PHE A 272 36.27 23.61 29.81
N ASP A 273 35.45 22.88 30.57
CA ASP A 273 34.24 23.45 31.20
C ASP A 273 34.60 24.59 32.20
N SER A 274 35.69 24.41 32.94
CA SER A 274 36.22 25.43 33.86
C SER A 274 36.69 26.70 33.13
N VAL A 275 37.26 26.58 31.92
CA VAL A 275 37.62 27.74 31.08
C VAL A 275 36.36 28.47 30.63
N GLY A 276 35.33 27.77 30.16
CA GLY A 276 34.05 28.38 29.75
C GLY A 276 33.33 29.11 30.90
N MET A 277 33.42 28.60 32.12
CA MET A 277 32.87 29.24 33.33
C MET A 277 33.59 30.54 33.71
N GLU A 278 34.90 30.64 33.44
CA GLU A 278 35.71 31.81 33.77
C GLU A 278 35.76 32.83 32.61
N GLU A 279 35.54 32.40 31.36
CA GLU A 279 35.38 33.27 30.17
C GLU A 279 34.18 34.24 30.32
N ARG A 280 33.09 33.81 30.97
CA ARG A 280 31.96 34.68 31.33
C ARG A 280 32.35 35.82 32.28
N LYS A 281 33.49 35.70 32.99
CA LYS A 281 33.99 36.71 33.93
C LYS A 281 35.14 37.56 33.35
N ALA A 282 35.91 37.05 32.39
CA ALA A 282 37.04 37.75 31.76
C ALA A 282 37.32 37.29 30.30
N PRO A 283 36.69 37.91 29.28
CA PRO A 283 36.66 37.38 27.91
C PRO A 283 37.97 37.50 27.11
N LYS A 284 38.85 38.48 27.40
CA LYS A 284 40.08 38.72 26.61
C LYS A 284 41.24 37.73 26.88
N VAL A 285 41.21 36.99 27.99
CA VAL A 285 42.32 36.10 28.44
C VAL A 285 41.97 34.61 28.23
N ALA A 286 40.74 34.29 27.84
CA ALA A 286 40.22 32.91 27.78
C ALA A 286 40.40 32.24 26.40
N ALA A 287 40.39 33.02 25.30
CA ALA A 287 40.47 32.48 23.93
C ALA A 287 41.74 31.67 23.65
N ASP A 288 42.88 32.08 24.22
CA ASP A 288 44.16 31.38 24.07
C ASP A 288 44.27 30.11 24.93
N LYS A 289 43.37 29.91 25.92
CA LYS A 289 43.37 28.77 26.85
C LYS A 289 42.55 27.59 26.31
N HIS A 290 41.43 27.84 25.64
CA HIS A 290 40.69 26.81 24.88
C HIS A 290 41.56 26.17 23.81
N TYR A 291 42.37 26.99 23.13
CA TYR A 291 43.31 26.57 22.09
C TYR A 291 44.24 25.45 22.56
N ARG A 292 44.83 25.57 23.77
CA ARG A 292 45.79 24.57 24.23
C ARG A 292 45.16 23.32 24.83
N CYS A 293 44.06 23.41 25.57
CA CYS A 293 43.34 22.21 26.05
C CYS A 293 42.93 21.31 24.87
N ILE A 294 42.45 21.90 23.76
CA ILE A 294 42.12 21.17 22.54
C ILE A 294 43.37 20.68 21.80
N SER A 295 44.44 21.50 21.72
CA SER A 295 45.73 21.08 21.14
C SER A 295 46.39 19.90 21.87
N THR A 296 46.08 19.67 23.15
CA THR A 296 46.60 18.54 23.90
C THR A 296 45.69 17.30 23.78
N ILE A 297 44.39 17.47 23.55
CA ILE A 297 43.47 16.37 23.15
C ILE A 297 43.87 15.79 21.78
N LEU A 298 44.37 16.65 20.89
CA LEU A 298 44.99 16.28 19.61
C LEU A 298 46.17 15.29 19.74
N ILE A 299 46.84 15.24 20.90
CA ILE A 299 47.98 14.33 21.16
C ILE A 299 47.49 12.94 21.61
N LEU A 300 46.30 12.84 22.20
CA LEU A 300 45.72 11.60 22.74
C LEU A 300 44.83 10.84 21.74
N THR A 301 44.62 11.38 20.54
CA THR A 301 43.63 10.89 19.58
C THR A 301 44.12 9.98 18.43
N PRO A 302 45.39 9.51 18.32
CA PRO A 302 45.76 8.56 17.25
C PRO A 302 45.49 7.10 17.68
N LEU A 303 44.26 6.77 18.08
CA LEU A 303 43.82 5.39 18.34
C LEU A 303 42.81 4.95 17.27
N GLN A 304 42.83 3.67 16.88
CA GLN A 304 41.91 3.10 15.87
C GLN A 304 40.42 3.26 16.23
N SER A 305 40.09 3.44 17.51
CA SER A 305 38.76 3.75 18.03
C SER A 305 38.78 5.07 18.80
N SER A 306 37.89 6.01 18.45
CA SER A 306 37.81 7.31 19.13
C SER A 306 37.31 7.17 20.57
N LEU A 307 38.12 7.66 21.51
CA LEU A 307 37.76 7.75 22.93
C LEU A 307 36.64 8.76 23.20
N LEU A 308 36.32 9.65 22.25
CA LEU A 308 35.25 10.66 22.40
C LEU A 308 33.85 10.09 22.17
N VAL A 309 33.72 8.97 21.43
CA VAL A 309 32.40 8.40 21.07
C VAL A 309 31.60 8.00 22.32
N PRO A 310 32.16 7.28 23.32
CA PRO A 310 31.44 7.00 24.56
C PRO A 310 30.94 8.25 25.29
N TYR A 311 31.73 9.33 25.31
CA TYR A 311 31.32 10.60 25.94
C TYR A 311 30.18 11.28 25.19
N MET A 312 30.18 11.24 23.85
CA MET A 312 29.07 11.72 23.04
C MET A 312 27.79 10.91 23.29
N LEU A 313 27.91 9.58 23.36
CA LEU A 313 26.77 8.69 23.57
C LEU A 313 26.18 8.82 24.99
N CYS A 314 27.02 9.00 26.00
CA CYS A 314 26.60 9.25 27.38
C CYS A 314 26.18 10.71 27.64
N ARG A 315 26.31 11.61 26.65
CA ARG A 315 26.06 13.06 26.80
C ARG A 315 26.86 13.74 27.92
N ASN A 316 28.10 13.28 28.10
CA ASN A 316 29.03 13.74 29.13
C ASN A 316 30.03 14.79 28.61
N LEU A 317 29.76 15.42 27.47
CA LEU A 317 30.60 16.48 26.92
C LEU A 317 30.04 17.87 27.29
N PRO A 318 30.91 18.84 27.67
CA PRO A 318 30.51 20.21 27.94
C PRO A 318 29.88 20.86 26.71
N TYR A 319 28.95 21.79 26.94
CA TYR A 319 28.32 22.54 25.87
C TYR A 319 29.36 23.29 25.03
N GLY A 320 29.25 23.22 23.70
CA GLY A 320 30.17 23.88 22.77
C GLY A 320 31.52 23.18 22.58
N PHE A 321 31.85 22.14 23.35
CA PHE A 321 33.14 21.44 23.24
C PHE A 321 33.41 20.91 21.82
N ILE A 322 32.45 20.17 21.24
CA ILE A 322 32.59 19.64 19.88
C ILE A 322 32.59 20.76 18.83
N GLN A 323 31.81 21.82 19.02
CA GLN A 323 31.79 22.97 18.10
C GLN A 323 33.16 23.65 18.05
N GLU A 324 33.78 23.84 19.20
CA GLU A 324 35.11 24.42 19.31
C GLU A 324 36.20 23.50 18.73
N LEU A 325 36.08 22.18 18.97
CA LEU A 325 36.97 21.19 18.36
C LEU A 325 36.92 21.26 16.82
N VAL A 326 35.73 21.32 16.22
CA VAL A 326 35.59 21.50 14.76
C VAL A 326 36.14 22.87 14.33
N ARG A 327 35.83 23.95 15.07
CA ARG A 327 36.31 25.31 14.77
C ARG A 327 37.84 25.35 14.64
N MET A 328 38.53 24.65 15.52
CA MET A 328 39.99 24.64 15.55
C MET A 328 40.63 23.76 14.48
N THR A 329 39.98 22.66 14.10
CA THR A 329 40.61 21.62 13.28
C THR A 329 40.17 21.64 11.82
N HIS A 330 39.01 22.22 11.47
CA HIS A 330 38.45 22.13 10.11
C HIS A 330 39.31 22.78 9.01
N GLN A 331 40.24 23.68 9.36
CA GLN A 331 41.15 24.30 8.39
C GLN A 331 42.33 23.38 8.04
N GLU A 332 42.65 22.41 8.90
CA GLU A 332 43.73 21.44 8.71
C GLU A 332 43.14 20.08 8.36
N GLU A 333 42.99 19.80 7.06
CA GLU A 333 42.24 18.64 6.55
C GLU A 333 42.70 17.28 7.13
N GLU A 334 44.01 17.05 7.21
CA GLU A 334 44.56 15.78 7.70
C GLU A 334 44.29 15.57 9.20
N VAL A 335 44.44 16.63 9.98
CA VAL A 335 44.16 16.62 11.42
C VAL A 335 42.66 16.44 11.67
N PHE A 336 41.82 17.13 10.89
CA PHE A 336 40.37 16.99 10.94
C PHE A 336 39.92 15.55 10.65
N LYS A 337 40.49 14.93 9.61
CA LYS A 337 40.21 13.53 9.26
C LYS A 337 40.63 12.57 10.37
N GLN A 338 41.83 12.75 10.95
CA GLN A 338 42.33 11.89 12.03
C GLN A 338 41.41 11.87 13.26
N ILE A 339 40.76 12.99 13.58
CA ILE A 339 39.86 13.10 14.72
C ILE A 339 38.44 12.62 14.37
N PHE A 340 37.87 13.15 13.29
CA PHE A 340 36.43 12.99 13.03
C PHE A 340 36.09 11.73 12.24
N VAL A 341 37.00 11.15 11.45
CA VAL A 341 36.72 9.86 10.78
C VAL A 341 36.48 8.73 11.80
N PRO A 342 37.33 8.54 12.83
CA PRO A 342 37.08 7.54 13.86
C PRO A 342 35.81 7.81 14.69
N ILE A 343 35.46 9.09 14.92
CA ILE A 343 34.19 9.46 15.59
C ILE A 343 33.00 9.02 14.74
N LEU A 344 32.98 9.40 13.46
CA LEU A 344 31.90 9.04 12.53
C LEU A 344 31.75 7.53 12.39
N GLN A 345 32.86 6.80 12.27
CA GLN A 345 32.86 5.33 12.23
C GLN A 345 32.36 4.72 13.54
N GLY A 346 32.77 5.26 14.70
CA GLY A 346 32.29 4.80 16.00
C GLY A 346 30.79 5.01 16.19
N LEU A 347 30.25 6.16 15.75
CA LEU A 347 28.80 6.41 15.76
C LEU A 347 28.04 5.45 14.83
N ALA A 348 28.59 5.18 13.64
CA ALA A 348 28.01 4.23 12.69
C ALA A 348 28.03 2.78 13.21
N LEU A 349 29.02 2.41 14.02
CA LEU A 349 29.06 1.11 14.70
C LEU A 349 28.08 1.07 15.87
N ALA A 350 27.99 2.14 16.66
CA ALA A 350 27.05 2.24 17.78
C ALA A 350 25.60 2.08 17.32
N VAL A 351 25.19 2.76 16.24
CA VAL A 351 23.81 2.66 15.74
C VAL A 351 23.49 1.26 15.17
N LYS A 352 24.47 0.54 14.60
CA LYS A 352 24.26 -0.84 14.10
C LYS A 352 23.89 -1.82 15.21
N GLU A 353 24.35 -1.56 16.43
CA GLU A 353 24.04 -2.38 17.60
C GLU A 353 22.71 -2.00 18.27
N CYS A 354 22.15 -0.84 17.91
CA CYS A 354 20.89 -0.33 18.45
C CYS A 354 19.65 -0.98 17.83
N SER A 355 18.54 -0.90 18.58
CA SER A 355 17.22 -1.41 18.21
C SER A 355 16.15 -0.51 18.86
N PHE A 356 14.92 -0.56 18.36
CA PHE A 356 13.77 0.06 19.03
C PHE A 356 13.31 -0.71 20.29
N ASP A 357 14.03 -1.76 20.68
CA ASP A 357 13.88 -2.41 21.97
C ASP A 357 14.31 -1.54 23.17
N SER A 358 14.98 -0.41 22.96
CA SER A 358 15.47 0.48 24.01
C SER A 358 15.62 1.90 23.50
N ASP A 359 15.78 2.90 24.38
CA ASP A 359 15.99 4.29 23.99
C ASP A 359 17.39 4.58 23.44
N ASN A 360 18.29 3.59 23.45
CA ASN A 360 19.69 3.72 23.09
C ASN A 360 19.93 4.17 21.64
N PHE A 361 18.97 3.93 20.73
CA PHE A 361 19.08 4.38 19.34
C PHE A 361 19.15 5.91 19.20
N LYS A 362 18.61 6.65 20.17
CA LYS A 362 18.54 8.12 20.14
C LYS A 362 19.94 8.73 20.17
N PHE A 363 20.81 8.24 21.04
CA PHE A 363 22.13 8.84 21.27
C PHE A 363 23.03 8.94 20.02
N PRO A 364 23.29 7.86 19.24
CA PRO A 364 24.12 7.96 18.05
C PRO A 364 23.48 8.81 16.94
N LEU A 365 22.14 8.83 16.83
CA LEU A 365 21.43 9.68 15.86
C LEU A 365 21.54 11.16 16.22
N MET A 366 21.28 11.51 17.47
CA MET A 366 21.38 12.89 17.95
C MET A 366 22.81 13.40 17.84
N ALA A 367 23.81 12.59 18.23
CA ALA A 367 25.22 12.94 18.10
C ALA A 367 25.62 13.23 16.63
N LEU A 368 25.18 12.40 15.68
CA LEU A 368 25.45 12.64 14.26
C LEU A 368 24.69 13.86 13.73
N ALA A 369 23.44 14.07 14.14
CA ALA A 369 22.64 15.23 13.77
C ALA A 369 23.31 16.53 14.25
N GLU A 370 23.71 16.59 15.52
CA GLU A 370 24.44 17.72 16.12
C GLU A 370 25.75 18.00 15.36
N LEU A 371 26.50 16.96 14.99
CA LEU A 371 27.72 17.10 14.18
C LEU A 371 27.45 17.71 12.79
N CYS A 372 26.37 17.32 12.13
CA CYS A 372 26.00 17.84 10.81
C CYS A 372 25.48 19.28 10.85
N GLU A 373 24.92 19.72 11.99
CA GLU A 373 24.44 21.09 12.20
C GLU A 373 25.58 22.12 12.34
N ILE A 374 26.79 21.68 12.70
CA ILE A 374 27.94 22.56 12.90
C ILE A 374 28.34 23.21 11.56
N LYS A 375 28.25 24.54 11.53
CA LYS A 375 28.58 25.35 10.35
C LYS A 375 29.49 26.52 10.70
N PHE A 376 30.39 26.85 9.79
CA PHE A 376 31.20 28.06 9.84
C PHE A 376 30.99 28.83 8.54
N GLY A 377 30.37 30.01 8.62
CA GLY A 377 29.93 30.73 7.42
C GLY A 377 28.89 29.93 6.62
N LYS A 378 29.25 29.51 5.40
CA LYS A 378 28.40 28.70 4.52
C LYS A 378 28.80 27.22 4.47
N THR A 379 29.93 26.86 5.05
CA THR A 379 30.51 25.51 4.97
C THR A 379 30.09 24.69 6.19
N HIS A 380 29.75 23.43 5.96
CA HIS A 380 29.50 22.42 6.99
C HIS A 380 30.65 21.40 6.97
N PRO A 381 31.72 21.59 7.77
CA PRO A 381 32.92 20.77 7.65
C PRO A 381 32.70 19.28 7.85
N VAL A 382 31.82 18.91 8.80
CA VAL A 382 31.52 17.50 9.05
C VAL A 382 30.71 16.89 7.90
N CYS A 383 29.78 17.65 7.29
CA CYS A 383 29.05 17.18 6.10
C CYS A 383 30.02 16.95 4.93
N ASN A 384 30.96 17.87 4.68
CA ASN A 384 32.01 17.69 3.67
C ASN A 384 32.79 16.39 3.92
N LEU A 385 33.25 16.20 5.16
CA LEU A 385 33.97 14.98 5.54
C LEU A 385 33.14 13.72 5.31
N ILE A 386 31.87 13.69 5.74
CA ILE A 386 30.96 12.55 5.55
C ILE A 386 30.86 12.16 4.07
N THR A 387 30.66 13.13 3.18
CA THR A 387 30.55 12.84 1.73
C THR A 387 31.87 12.47 1.06
N SER A 388 33.00 12.82 1.67
CA SER A 388 34.34 12.43 1.22
C SER A 388 34.76 11.03 1.68
N LEU A 389 33.99 10.39 2.59
CA LEU A 389 34.30 9.05 3.08
C LEU A 389 34.25 8.03 1.93
N PRO A 390 35.18 7.04 1.88
CA PRO A 390 35.19 6.01 0.84
C PRO A 390 33.88 5.22 0.72
N LEU A 391 33.16 5.09 1.85
CA LEU A 391 31.89 4.38 1.95
C LEU A 391 30.67 5.32 1.95
N TRP A 392 30.77 6.55 1.42
CA TRP A 392 29.60 7.42 1.26
C TRP A 392 28.55 6.76 0.35
N CYS A 393 28.94 6.44 -0.89
CA CYS A 393 28.12 5.72 -1.86
C CYS A 393 29.00 4.68 -2.57
N PRO A 394 29.24 3.50 -1.96
CA PRO A 394 30.16 2.51 -2.51
C PRO A 394 29.64 1.95 -3.84
N ASP A 395 30.54 1.62 -4.76
CA ASP A 395 30.17 0.95 -6.01
C ASP A 395 29.60 -0.45 -5.77
N PRO A 396 28.69 -0.93 -6.63
CA PRO A 396 28.14 -2.28 -6.53
C PRO A 396 29.22 -3.36 -6.61
N LEU A 397 29.17 -4.34 -5.69
CA LEU A 397 30.12 -5.45 -5.62
C LEU A 397 29.51 -6.78 -6.09
N SER A 398 28.19 -6.88 -6.11
CA SER A 398 27.43 -8.06 -6.52
C SER A 398 26.07 -7.67 -7.12
N PRO A 399 25.27 -8.64 -7.62
CA PRO A 399 23.91 -8.38 -8.09
C PRO A 399 22.95 -7.86 -7.00
N GLY A 400 23.32 -7.93 -5.72
CA GLY A 400 22.53 -7.49 -4.58
C GLY A 400 22.70 -6.02 -4.21
N THR A 401 22.64 -5.16 -5.22
CA THR A 401 23.02 -3.73 -5.13
C THR A 401 22.25 -2.94 -4.06
N GLY A 402 20.98 -3.27 -3.83
CA GLY A 402 20.15 -2.62 -2.81
C GLY A 402 20.55 -3.05 -1.39
N ARG A 403 20.85 -4.34 -1.20
CA ARG A 403 21.31 -4.86 0.10
C ARG A 403 22.69 -4.33 0.46
N GLU A 404 23.56 -4.17 -0.55
CA GLU A 404 24.90 -3.61 -0.40
C GLU A 404 24.88 -2.15 0.01
N ILE A 405 24.12 -1.30 -0.68
CA ILE A 405 24.08 0.13 -0.34
C ILE A 405 23.54 0.34 1.09
N GLN A 406 22.56 -0.45 1.53
CA GLN A 406 22.09 -0.43 2.92
C GLN A 406 23.19 -0.80 3.92
N ARG A 407 23.99 -1.83 3.64
CA ARG A 407 24.96 -2.38 4.62
C ARG A 407 26.30 -1.66 4.64
N LEU A 408 26.75 -1.24 3.45
CA LEU A 408 28.10 -0.72 3.24
C LEU A 408 28.15 0.80 3.28
N SER A 409 27.09 1.50 2.85
CA SER A 409 27.11 2.96 2.88
C SER A 409 27.11 3.52 4.30
N PHE A 410 27.73 4.68 4.49
CA PHE A 410 27.84 5.34 5.78
C PHE A 410 26.46 5.60 6.40
N LEU A 411 25.57 6.27 5.65
CA LEU A 411 24.19 6.52 6.09
C LEU A 411 23.34 5.23 6.15
N GLY A 412 23.76 4.17 5.47
CA GLY A 412 23.12 2.86 5.45
C GLY A 412 22.81 2.31 6.84
N ALA A 413 23.78 2.44 7.76
CA ALA A 413 23.67 2.03 9.15
C ALA A 413 22.54 2.75 9.90
N PHE A 414 22.45 4.07 9.74
CA PHE A 414 21.50 4.93 10.47
C PHE A 414 20.07 4.73 9.97
N PHE A 415 19.87 4.61 8.66
CA PHE A 415 18.56 4.33 8.08
C PHE A 415 18.05 2.91 8.38
N SER A 416 18.89 1.98 8.85
CA SER A 416 18.53 0.57 9.05
C SER A 416 17.74 0.26 10.32
N LEU A 417 17.50 1.24 11.21
CA LEU A 417 16.64 1.06 12.39
C LEU A 417 15.21 0.70 11.97
N SER A 418 14.66 -0.39 12.49
CA SER A 418 13.40 -0.95 11.97
C SER A 418 12.54 -1.57 13.06
N VAL A 419 11.23 -1.44 12.91
CA VAL A 419 10.24 -2.16 13.73
C VAL A 419 9.79 -3.46 13.09
N PHE A 420 10.15 -3.72 11.82
CA PHE A 420 9.72 -4.92 11.10
C PHE A 420 10.47 -6.15 11.62
N ALA A 421 9.75 -7.25 11.88
CA ALA A 421 10.33 -8.46 12.45
C ALA A 421 11.33 -9.17 11.53
N GLU A 422 11.26 -8.92 10.22
CA GLU A 422 12.22 -9.39 9.22
C GLU A 422 13.57 -8.68 9.30
N ASP A 423 13.57 -7.45 9.83
CA ASP A 423 14.75 -6.59 9.93
C ASP A 423 15.39 -6.71 11.32
N ASP A 424 14.55 -6.66 12.36
CA ASP A 424 14.96 -6.74 13.75
C ASP A 424 13.99 -7.61 14.58
N THR A 425 14.45 -8.80 14.96
CA THR A 425 13.64 -9.74 15.74
C THR A 425 13.48 -9.29 17.19
N LYS A 426 14.37 -8.45 17.73
CA LYS A 426 14.37 -8.03 19.14
C LYS A 426 13.10 -7.25 19.49
N VAL A 427 12.62 -6.41 18.57
CA VAL A 427 11.37 -5.65 18.72
C VAL A 427 10.18 -6.60 18.89
N GLY A 428 10.08 -7.59 18.00
CA GLY A 428 9.05 -8.63 18.08
C GLY A 428 9.11 -9.41 19.39
N ASP A 429 10.31 -9.78 19.82
CA ASP A 429 10.55 -10.59 21.02
C ASP A 429 10.30 -9.83 22.32
N LYS A 430 10.58 -8.52 22.36
CA LYS A 430 10.33 -7.69 23.53
C LYS A 430 8.85 -7.35 23.68
N TYR A 431 8.22 -6.89 22.60
CA TYR A 431 6.90 -6.26 22.69
C TYR A 431 5.73 -7.19 22.35
N PHE A 432 5.97 -8.27 21.59
CA PHE A 432 4.91 -9.12 21.03
C PHE A 432 5.10 -10.63 21.30
N SER A 433 5.83 -11.00 22.35
CA SER A 433 6.11 -12.41 22.73
C SER A 433 5.18 -12.98 23.82
N GLY A 434 4.31 -12.17 24.41
CA GLY A 434 3.45 -12.55 25.54
C GLY A 434 2.33 -13.57 25.23
N PRO A 435 1.73 -14.20 26.27
CA PRO A 435 0.78 -15.32 26.12
C PRO A 435 -0.53 -14.97 25.39
N ALA A 436 -0.91 -13.68 25.36
CA ALA A 436 -2.04 -13.18 24.59
C ALA A 436 -1.72 -11.78 24.05
N ILE A 437 -1.50 -11.67 22.74
CA ILE A 437 -1.46 -10.38 22.04
C ILE A 437 -2.91 -9.87 21.97
N THR A 438 -3.34 -9.10 22.96
CA THR A 438 -4.66 -8.45 22.95
C THR A 438 -4.64 -7.25 22.00
N MET A 439 -5.80 -6.90 21.43
CA MET A 439 -5.89 -5.75 20.52
C MET A 439 -5.46 -4.44 21.19
N GLU A 440 -5.87 -4.23 22.45
CA GLU A 440 -5.56 -2.99 23.17
C GLU A 440 -4.07 -2.85 23.50
N ASN A 441 -3.43 -3.92 23.99
CA ASN A 441 -1.99 -3.89 24.24
C ASN A 441 -1.19 -3.68 22.95
N THR A 442 -1.62 -4.32 21.86
CA THR A 442 -1.01 -4.13 20.53
C THR A 442 -1.10 -2.66 20.10
N ARG A 443 -2.24 -2.00 20.34
CA ARG A 443 -2.44 -0.59 20.00
C ARG A 443 -1.49 0.34 20.76
N VAL A 444 -1.40 0.20 22.08
CA VAL A 444 -0.54 1.05 22.94
C VAL A 444 0.95 0.86 22.59
N VAL A 445 1.37 -0.40 22.42
CA VAL A 445 2.74 -0.72 21.98
C VAL A 445 3.02 -0.12 20.60
N SER A 446 2.08 -0.25 19.66
CA SER A 446 2.23 0.29 18.31
C SER A 446 2.42 1.80 18.35
N GLN A 447 1.63 2.53 19.14
CA GLN A 447 1.77 3.99 19.30
C GLN A 447 3.15 4.37 19.86
N SER A 448 3.68 3.60 20.81
CA SER A 448 5.02 3.84 21.39
C SER A 448 6.12 3.62 20.35
N LEU A 449 6.04 2.53 19.57
CA LEU A 449 6.98 2.24 18.48
C LEU A 449 6.87 3.28 17.34
N GLN A 450 5.66 3.75 17.03
CA GLN A 450 5.43 4.83 16.07
C GLN A 450 6.08 6.14 16.51
N HIS A 451 6.01 6.47 17.80
CA HIS A 451 6.71 7.62 18.36
C HIS A 451 8.24 7.48 18.24
N TYR A 452 8.79 6.30 18.51
CA TYR A 452 10.23 6.05 18.31
C TYR A 452 10.66 6.16 16.85
N LEU A 453 9.84 5.64 15.93
CA LEU A 453 10.07 5.80 14.49
C LEU A 453 10.07 7.28 14.09
N GLU A 454 9.07 8.05 14.54
CA GLU A 454 8.99 9.48 14.21
C GLU A 454 10.20 10.25 14.77
N CYS A 455 10.61 9.97 16.01
CA CYS A 455 11.83 10.55 16.58
C CYS A 455 13.09 10.23 15.76
N ALA A 456 13.33 8.93 15.48
CA ALA A 456 14.51 8.50 14.74
C ALA A 456 14.54 9.09 13.33
N ARG A 457 13.40 9.10 12.63
CA ARG A 457 13.28 9.66 11.29
C ARG A 457 13.45 11.17 11.28
N GLY A 458 13.00 11.87 12.33
CA GLY A 458 13.24 13.30 12.52
C GLY A 458 14.73 13.65 12.55
N ASP A 459 15.54 12.87 13.28
CA ASP A 459 17.00 13.07 13.30
C ASP A 459 17.67 12.66 11.98
N LEU A 460 17.20 11.59 11.33
CA LEU A 460 17.65 11.21 9.97
C LEU A 460 17.39 12.33 8.95
N PHE A 461 16.24 13.01 9.05
CA PHE A 461 15.94 14.17 8.23
C PHE A 461 16.91 15.31 8.51
N LYS A 462 17.18 15.66 9.78
CA LYS A 462 18.17 16.71 10.10
C LYS A 462 19.53 16.41 9.49
N ILE A 463 20.00 15.17 9.62
CA ILE A 463 21.29 14.71 9.05
C ILE A 463 21.31 14.93 7.54
N LEU A 464 20.37 14.35 6.80
CA LEU A 464 20.37 14.43 5.34
C LEU A 464 20.09 15.86 4.84
N HIS A 465 19.20 16.60 5.51
CA HIS A 465 18.87 17.97 5.19
C HIS A 465 20.08 18.91 5.34
N ASN A 466 20.86 18.78 6.42
CA ASN A 466 22.08 19.59 6.57
C ASN A 466 23.12 19.29 5.48
N ILE A 467 23.26 18.03 5.07
CA ILE A 467 24.12 17.65 3.93
C ILE A 467 23.60 18.25 2.61
N LEU A 468 22.27 18.36 2.42
CA LEU A 468 21.68 18.98 1.23
C LEU A 468 21.75 20.51 1.22
N LEU A 469 21.64 21.15 2.40
CA LEU A 469 21.74 22.60 2.55
C LEU A 469 23.14 23.10 2.16
N ASN A 470 24.17 22.33 2.51
CA ASN A 470 25.55 22.64 2.19
C ASN A 470 25.83 22.47 0.68
N GLY A 471 26.21 23.57 0.02
CA GLY A 471 26.34 23.63 -1.44
C GLY A 471 27.40 22.66 -2.00
N GLU A 472 28.46 22.41 -1.24
CA GLU A 472 29.58 21.53 -1.62
C GLU A 472 29.18 20.05 -1.61
N THR A 473 28.16 19.66 -0.83
CA THR A 473 27.74 18.27 -0.63
C THR A 473 26.41 17.92 -1.27
N ARG A 474 25.66 18.91 -1.75
CA ARG A 474 24.33 18.73 -2.34
C ARG A 474 24.31 17.74 -3.50
N GLU A 475 25.28 17.83 -4.40
CA GLU A 475 25.38 16.94 -5.57
C GLU A 475 25.66 15.49 -5.17
N ALA A 476 26.55 15.28 -4.20
CA ALA A 476 26.86 13.96 -3.65
C ALA A 476 25.65 13.35 -2.91
N ALA A 477 24.85 14.17 -2.23
CA ALA A 477 23.60 13.75 -1.60
C ALA A 477 22.52 13.38 -2.61
N LEU A 478 22.29 14.20 -3.63
CA LEU A 478 21.33 13.88 -4.70
C LEU A 478 21.72 12.59 -5.43
N SER A 479 23.00 12.41 -5.70
CA SER A 479 23.53 11.17 -6.31
C SER A 479 23.35 9.95 -5.41
N TYR A 480 23.58 10.09 -4.10
CA TYR A 480 23.31 9.02 -3.13
C TYR A 480 21.83 8.64 -3.08
N MET A 481 20.94 9.63 -3.00
CA MET A 481 19.49 9.39 -3.00
C MET A 481 19.01 8.72 -4.28
N ALA A 482 19.50 9.15 -5.45
CA ALA A 482 19.20 8.50 -6.71
C ALA A 482 19.76 7.07 -6.78
N ALA A 483 20.97 6.84 -6.28
CA ALA A 483 21.55 5.50 -6.19
C ALA A 483 20.71 4.56 -5.30
N LEU A 484 20.17 5.06 -4.19
CA LEU A 484 19.27 4.27 -3.33
C LEU A 484 18.03 3.81 -4.08
N VAL A 485 17.39 4.69 -4.86
CA VAL A 485 16.21 4.36 -5.67
C VAL A 485 16.59 3.38 -6.78
N ASN A 486 17.59 3.71 -7.60
CA ASN A 486 17.98 2.92 -8.77
C ASN A 486 18.46 1.51 -8.40
N ARG A 487 19.15 1.33 -7.27
CA ARG A 487 19.63 0.02 -6.80
C ARG A 487 18.53 -0.85 -6.18
N ASN A 488 17.32 -0.30 -5.98
CA ASN A 488 16.20 -0.98 -5.33
C ASN A 488 14.98 -1.18 -6.25
N VAL A 489 15.08 -0.92 -7.56
CA VAL A 489 13.98 -1.13 -8.52
C VAL A 489 13.37 -2.53 -8.44
N LYS A 490 14.18 -3.56 -8.13
CA LYS A 490 13.70 -4.95 -7.94
C LYS A 490 12.69 -5.11 -6.79
N LYS A 491 12.55 -4.16 -5.86
CA LYS A 491 11.49 -4.19 -4.83
C LYS A 491 10.08 -4.13 -5.41
N ALA A 492 9.91 -3.58 -6.61
CA ALA A 492 8.62 -3.52 -7.30
C ALA A 492 8.13 -4.90 -7.78
N GLN A 493 9.02 -5.88 -7.92
CA GLN A 493 8.70 -7.20 -8.47
C GLN A 493 7.66 -7.94 -7.62
N MET A 494 6.78 -8.71 -8.28
CA MET A 494 5.77 -9.51 -7.59
C MET A 494 6.40 -10.49 -6.59
N GLN A 495 7.53 -11.12 -6.92
CA GLN A 495 8.29 -11.96 -5.98
C GLN A 495 9.70 -11.42 -5.82
N THR A 496 9.87 -10.48 -4.90
CA THR A 496 11.17 -9.90 -4.58
C THR A 496 12.06 -10.90 -3.84
N ASP A 497 13.33 -11.01 -4.25
CA ASP A 497 14.37 -11.65 -3.46
C ASP A 497 14.97 -10.64 -2.46
N ASP A 498 14.67 -10.82 -1.17
CA ASP A 498 15.15 -9.96 -0.07
C ASP A 498 16.69 -9.87 0.01
N LYS A 499 17.43 -10.81 -0.59
CA LYS A 499 18.91 -10.75 -0.63
C LYS A 499 19.42 -9.68 -1.57
N LEU A 500 18.64 -9.29 -2.57
CA LEU A 500 19.08 -8.37 -3.61
C LEU A 500 18.76 -6.91 -3.30
N VAL A 501 17.79 -6.68 -2.43
CA VAL A 501 17.20 -5.36 -2.16
C VAL A 501 17.44 -4.90 -0.73
N SER A 502 17.26 -3.61 -0.48
CA SER A 502 17.21 -3.06 0.87
C SER A 502 15.94 -3.50 1.61
N THR A 503 16.02 -3.54 2.93
CA THR A 503 14.89 -3.95 3.77
C THR A 503 13.76 -2.93 3.79
N ASP A 504 12.59 -3.39 4.23
CA ASP A 504 11.38 -2.57 4.31
C ASP A 504 11.55 -1.42 5.32
N GLY A 505 12.13 -1.66 6.50
CA GLY A 505 12.39 -0.59 7.48
C GLY A 505 13.31 0.50 6.95
N PHE A 506 14.40 0.10 6.28
CA PHE A 506 15.35 1.01 5.65
C PHE A 506 14.66 1.91 4.62
N MET A 507 13.93 1.30 3.69
CA MET A 507 13.25 2.00 2.61
C MET A 507 12.10 2.90 3.12
N MET A 508 11.40 2.49 4.19
CA MET A 508 10.38 3.30 4.84
C MET A 508 10.95 4.52 5.56
N ASN A 509 12.11 4.39 6.20
CA ASN A 509 12.79 5.54 6.81
C ASN A 509 13.28 6.53 5.75
N PHE A 510 13.85 6.02 4.66
CA PHE A 510 14.25 6.84 3.52
C PHE A 510 13.06 7.58 2.89
N LEU A 511 11.95 6.87 2.65
CA LEU A 511 10.71 7.45 2.16
C LEU A 511 10.21 8.59 3.07
N TRP A 512 10.20 8.37 4.39
CA TRP A 512 9.74 9.40 5.32
C TRP A 512 10.59 10.68 5.22
N VAL A 513 11.91 10.56 5.11
CA VAL A 513 12.80 11.72 4.95
C VAL A 513 12.53 12.45 3.64
N LEU A 514 12.32 11.72 2.54
CA LEU A 514 11.95 12.30 1.26
C LEU A 514 10.58 12.99 1.28
N GLN A 515 9.60 12.44 2.01
CA GLN A 515 8.31 13.09 2.23
C GLN A 515 8.49 14.44 2.93
N GLN A 516 9.30 14.50 3.99
CA GLN A 516 9.59 15.77 4.69
C GLN A 516 10.29 16.79 3.80
N LEU A 517 11.27 16.37 3.00
CA LEU A 517 11.95 17.24 2.03
C LEU A 517 10.97 17.77 0.97
N SER A 518 9.98 16.96 0.59
CA SER A 518 8.98 17.32 -0.42
C SER A 518 7.84 18.17 0.10
N MET A 519 7.62 18.28 1.41
CA MET A 519 6.50 19.03 1.99
C MET A 519 6.45 20.52 1.57
N LYS A 520 7.60 21.15 1.33
CA LYS A 520 7.70 22.57 0.94
C LYS A 520 7.74 22.79 -0.57
N ILE A 521 7.68 21.73 -1.38
CA ILE A 521 7.76 21.83 -2.84
C ILE A 521 6.42 22.37 -3.37
N LYS A 522 6.48 23.46 -4.12
CA LYS A 522 5.34 23.96 -4.88
C LYS A 522 5.28 23.25 -6.23
N LEU A 523 4.12 22.73 -6.59
CA LEU A 523 3.95 21.93 -7.80
C LEU A 523 4.33 22.69 -9.10
N GLU A 524 4.13 24.01 -9.14
CA GLU A 524 4.56 24.88 -10.24
C GLU A 524 6.08 24.91 -10.49
N THR A 525 6.89 24.49 -9.53
CA THR A 525 8.35 24.41 -9.64
C THR A 525 8.86 23.04 -10.09
N VAL A 526 7.94 22.08 -10.26
CA VAL A 526 8.25 20.72 -10.71
C VAL A 526 8.13 20.67 -12.23
N ASP A 527 9.23 20.31 -12.90
CA ASP A 527 9.22 20.09 -14.35
C ASP A 527 8.57 18.72 -14.67
N PRO A 528 7.40 18.68 -15.33
CA PRO A 528 6.72 17.44 -15.69
C PRO A 528 7.51 16.57 -16.67
N LEU A 529 8.48 17.13 -17.40
CA LEU A 529 9.30 16.41 -18.38
C LEU A 529 10.58 15.81 -17.79
N TYR A 530 10.82 15.96 -16.48
CA TYR A 530 12.08 15.56 -15.84
C TYR A 530 12.46 14.10 -16.07
N ILE A 531 11.52 13.15 -16.04
CA ILE A 531 11.85 11.73 -16.24
C ILE A 531 12.33 11.40 -17.66
N PHE A 532 12.09 12.30 -18.61
CA PHE A 532 12.55 12.20 -20.00
C PHE A 532 13.82 13.03 -20.24
N HIS A 533 14.22 13.83 -19.26
CA HIS A 533 15.37 14.73 -19.33
C HIS A 533 16.69 13.93 -19.36
N PRO A 534 17.67 14.26 -20.22
CA PRO A 534 18.96 13.54 -20.31
C PRO A 534 19.77 13.50 -19.00
N LYS A 535 19.67 14.56 -18.19
CA LYS A 535 20.25 14.66 -16.83
C LYS A 535 19.37 14.03 -15.72
N CYS A 536 18.29 13.34 -16.05
CA CYS A 536 17.49 12.64 -15.04
C CYS A 536 18.35 11.60 -14.31
N ARG A 537 18.36 11.64 -12.99
CA ARG A 537 19.14 10.67 -12.18
C ARG A 537 18.42 9.33 -11.99
N LEU A 538 17.14 9.26 -12.32
CA LEU A 538 16.31 8.08 -12.14
C LEU A 538 16.38 7.19 -13.38
N ASN A 539 16.64 5.91 -13.18
CA ASN A 539 16.68 4.94 -14.26
C ASN A 539 15.28 4.38 -14.52
N VAL A 540 14.54 5.04 -15.41
CA VAL A 540 13.24 4.54 -15.89
C VAL A 540 13.47 3.62 -17.08
N SER A 541 13.28 2.31 -16.91
CA SER A 541 13.49 1.32 -17.97
C SER A 541 12.62 1.64 -19.19
N PRO A 542 13.15 1.66 -20.43
CA PRO A 542 12.35 1.75 -21.64
C PRO A 542 11.35 0.60 -21.81
N GLU A 543 11.60 -0.54 -21.16
CA GLU A 543 10.75 -1.73 -21.16
C GLU A 543 9.55 -1.62 -20.21
N GLU A 544 9.54 -0.61 -19.33
CA GLU A 544 8.40 -0.34 -18.44
C GLU A 544 7.14 -0.01 -19.25
N THR A 545 6.00 -0.57 -18.85
CA THR A 545 4.72 -0.30 -19.51
C THR A 545 4.31 1.17 -19.33
N ARG A 546 3.71 1.75 -20.37
CA ARG A 546 3.33 3.17 -20.42
C ARG A 546 1.82 3.32 -20.47
N LEU A 547 1.33 4.44 -19.95
CA LEU A 547 -0.11 4.71 -19.90
C LEU A 547 -0.80 4.57 -21.25
N ASN A 548 -0.20 5.14 -22.31
CA ASN A 548 -0.76 5.03 -23.65
C ASN A 548 0.26 5.20 -24.78
N ALA A 549 1.42 4.56 -24.64
CA ALA A 549 2.45 4.55 -25.67
C ALA A 549 3.08 3.15 -25.79
N THR A 550 3.37 2.74 -27.01
CA THR A 550 4.20 1.57 -27.28
C THR A 550 5.68 1.88 -27.05
N MET A 551 6.50 0.84 -26.91
CA MET A 551 7.96 1.00 -26.79
C MET A 551 8.57 1.72 -28.01
N GLU A 552 8.02 1.49 -29.21
CA GLU A 552 8.50 2.13 -30.45
C GLU A 552 8.12 3.61 -30.51
N GLU A 553 6.88 3.95 -30.18
CA GLU A 553 6.40 5.34 -30.10
C GLU A 553 7.20 6.13 -29.06
N LEU A 554 7.47 5.53 -27.89
CA LEU A 554 8.30 6.14 -26.85
C LEU A 554 9.71 6.43 -27.36
N LYS A 555 10.36 5.44 -28.00
CA LYS A 555 11.72 5.62 -28.54
C LYS A 555 11.78 6.72 -29.58
N SER A 556 10.81 6.75 -30.52
CA SER A 556 10.71 7.80 -31.54
C SER A 556 10.52 9.18 -30.91
N TRP A 557 9.60 9.30 -29.97
CA TRP A 557 9.31 10.58 -29.32
C TRP A 557 10.47 11.08 -28.46
N LEU A 558 11.18 10.19 -27.75
CA LEU A 558 12.37 10.58 -26.99
C LEU A 558 13.50 11.09 -27.90
N ALA A 559 13.70 10.47 -29.07
CA ALA A 559 14.65 10.96 -30.06
C ALA A 559 14.28 12.38 -30.54
N GLU A 560 13.02 12.60 -30.93
CA GLU A 560 12.50 13.93 -31.32
C GLU A 560 12.64 14.98 -30.20
N LEU A 561 12.49 14.55 -28.94
CA LEU A 561 12.56 15.43 -27.78
C LEU A 561 14.01 15.82 -27.46
N HIS A 562 14.96 14.89 -27.64
CA HIS A 562 16.40 15.13 -27.39
C HIS A 562 17.10 15.92 -28.50
N GLU A 563 16.52 15.99 -29.70
CA GLU A 563 17.01 16.85 -30.79
C GLU A 563 16.88 18.34 -30.48
N ASP A 564 15.94 18.74 -29.62
CA ASP A 564 15.70 20.14 -29.24
C ASP A 564 15.92 20.36 -27.73
N PRO A 565 17.15 20.72 -27.31
CA PRO A 565 17.47 21.00 -25.91
C PRO A 565 16.68 22.16 -25.31
N SER A 566 16.06 23.03 -26.11
CA SER A 566 15.28 24.17 -25.60
C SER A 566 13.97 23.77 -24.93
N LYS A 567 13.49 22.55 -25.18
CA LYS A 567 12.29 21.98 -24.55
C LYS A 567 12.51 21.56 -23.10
N PHE A 568 13.76 21.46 -22.66
CA PHE A 568 14.11 21.04 -21.31
C PHE A 568 14.53 22.22 -20.44
N SER A 569 14.00 22.25 -19.21
CA SER A 569 14.50 23.15 -18.18
C SER A 569 15.64 22.48 -17.39
N GLU A 570 16.58 23.27 -16.88
CA GLU A 570 17.64 22.72 -16.04
C GLU A 570 17.02 22.12 -14.75
N PRO A 571 17.28 20.83 -14.44
CA PRO A 571 16.68 20.19 -13.28
C PRO A 571 17.10 20.91 -11.99
N LYS A 572 16.11 21.35 -11.23
CA LYS A 572 16.29 21.97 -9.92
C LYS A 572 15.94 20.98 -8.81
N PHE A 573 16.49 21.22 -7.62
CA PHE A 573 16.21 20.42 -6.43
C PHE A 573 14.73 20.08 -6.21
N PRO A 574 13.75 21.02 -6.33
CA PRO A 574 12.34 20.66 -6.15
C PRO A 574 11.85 19.59 -7.13
N THR A 575 12.28 19.67 -8.39
CA THR A 575 11.92 18.67 -9.41
C THR A 575 12.57 17.32 -9.08
N GLU A 576 13.88 17.30 -8.83
CA GLU A 576 14.59 16.05 -8.52
C GLU A 576 14.06 15.37 -7.26
N CYS A 577 13.85 16.15 -6.19
CA CYS A 577 13.32 15.67 -4.92
C CYS A 577 11.89 15.12 -5.06
N PHE A 578 11.04 15.78 -5.84
CA PHE A 578 9.67 15.31 -6.09
C PHE A 578 9.67 13.93 -6.76
N PHE A 579 10.42 13.75 -7.85
CA PHE A 579 10.45 12.46 -8.54
C PHE A 579 11.21 11.38 -7.76
N LEU A 580 12.26 11.73 -7.01
CA LEU A 580 12.89 10.81 -6.06
C LEU A 580 11.89 10.31 -5.02
N THR A 581 11.05 11.20 -4.50
CA THR A 581 10.01 10.86 -3.53
C THR A 581 8.93 9.96 -4.15
N LEU A 582 8.51 10.23 -5.38
CA LEU A 582 7.56 9.39 -6.12
C LEU A 582 8.10 7.96 -6.33
N HIS A 583 9.34 7.82 -6.79
CA HIS A 583 9.93 6.50 -6.99
C HIS A 583 10.25 5.80 -5.66
N ALA A 584 10.59 6.55 -4.61
CA ALA A 584 10.69 5.97 -3.27
C ALA A 584 9.34 5.48 -2.74
N HIS A 585 8.24 6.18 -3.02
CA HIS A 585 6.88 5.69 -2.72
C HIS A 585 6.64 4.32 -3.37
N HIS A 586 6.90 4.22 -4.67
CA HIS A 586 6.76 2.99 -5.45
C HIS A 586 7.58 1.81 -4.86
N LEU A 587 8.81 2.09 -4.40
CA LEU A 587 9.73 1.05 -3.93
C LEU A 587 9.68 0.78 -2.41
N SER A 588 8.97 1.60 -1.64
CA SER A 588 8.87 1.49 -0.19
C SER A 588 7.48 1.09 0.27
N ILE A 589 6.50 2.00 0.21
CA ILE A 589 5.20 1.79 0.87
C ILE A 589 4.41 0.67 0.20
N LEU A 590 4.42 0.58 -1.14
CA LEU A 590 3.63 -0.43 -1.84
C LEU A 590 4.14 -1.86 -1.67
N PRO A 591 5.44 -2.16 -1.80
CA PRO A 591 5.97 -3.48 -1.46
C PRO A 591 5.61 -3.88 -0.02
N CYS A 592 5.64 -2.93 0.92
CA CYS A 592 5.22 -3.18 2.29
C CYS A 592 3.72 -3.53 2.40
N CYS A 593 2.84 -2.78 1.73
CA CYS A 593 1.40 -3.08 1.65
C CYS A 593 1.14 -4.47 1.06
N ARG A 594 1.79 -4.81 -0.07
CA ARG A 594 1.71 -6.12 -0.72
C ARG A 594 2.15 -7.25 0.22
N ARG A 595 3.28 -7.06 0.92
CA ARG A 595 3.83 -8.02 1.89
C ARG A 595 2.89 -8.21 3.08
N TYR A 596 2.29 -7.13 3.58
CA TYR A 596 1.29 -7.16 4.65
C TYR A 596 0.06 -7.99 4.26
N ILE A 597 -0.52 -7.75 3.07
CA ILE A 597 -1.67 -8.50 2.56
C ILE A 597 -1.33 -9.99 2.38
N ARG A 598 -0.14 -10.32 1.87
CA ARG A 598 0.33 -11.72 1.76
C ARG A 598 0.47 -12.37 3.13
N ARG A 599 1.00 -11.64 4.13
CA ARG A 599 1.12 -12.13 5.50
C ARG A 599 -0.24 -12.45 6.11
N LEU A 600 -1.24 -11.58 5.92
CA LEU A 600 -2.61 -11.83 6.38
C LEU A 600 -3.25 -13.06 5.71
N ARG A 601 -2.98 -13.29 4.42
CA ARG A 601 -3.41 -14.52 3.73
C ARG A 601 -2.74 -15.75 4.33
N ALA A 602 -1.42 -15.74 4.48
CA ALA A 602 -0.67 -16.84 5.09
C ALA A 602 -1.13 -17.16 6.52
N ILE A 603 -1.46 -16.14 7.33
CA ILE A 603 -2.03 -16.34 8.68
C ILE A 603 -3.38 -17.04 8.60
N ARG A 604 -4.29 -16.62 7.71
CA ARG A 604 -5.61 -17.24 7.52
C ARG A 604 -5.49 -18.69 7.06
N ASP A 605 -4.67 -18.95 6.04
CA ASP A 605 -4.48 -20.29 5.50
C ASP A 605 -3.88 -21.24 6.54
N LEU A 606 -2.85 -20.78 7.28
CA LEU A 606 -2.21 -21.59 8.31
C LEU A 606 -3.12 -21.81 9.53
N ASN A 607 -3.94 -20.83 9.90
CA ASN A 607 -4.98 -21.00 10.92
C ASN A 607 -5.98 -22.09 10.51
N ARG A 608 -6.48 -22.04 9.28
CA ARG A 608 -7.39 -23.06 8.74
C ARG A 608 -6.75 -24.45 8.81
N THR A 609 -5.50 -24.60 8.37
CA THR A 609 -4.78 -25.90 8.47
C THR A 609 -4.61 -26.36 9.92
N VAL A 610 -4.36 -25.44 10.86
CA VAL A 610 -4.26 -25.79 12.29
C VAL A 610 -5.61 -26.26 12.84
N GLU A 611 -6.72 -25.63 12.44
CA GLU A 611 -8.07 -26.02 12.83
C GLU A 611 -8.46 -27.38 12.23
N GLU A 612 -8.21 -27.60 10.93
CA GLU A 612 -8.44 -28.88 10.25
C GLU A 612 -7.68 -30.03 10.92
N LEU A 613 -6.40 -29.84 11.25
CA LEU A 613 -5.59 -30.85 11.93
C LEU A 613 -6.06 -31.14 13.36
N LYS A 614 -6.57 -30.13 14.08
CA LYS A 614 -7.15 -30.32 15.41
C LYS A 614 -8.49 -31.05 15.33
N ASN A 615 -9.36 -30.66 14.40
CA ASN A 615 -10.69 -31.25 14.26
C ASN A 615 -10.62 -32.71 13.79
N SER A 616 -9.62 -33.05 13.00
CA SER A 616 -9.34 -34.44 12.57
C SER A 616 -8.55 -35.26 13.58
N GLU A 617 -8.23 -34.74 14.77
CA GLU A 617 -7.35 -35.42 15.75
C GLU A 617 -7.77 -36.85 16.03
N ASN A 618 -9.07 -37.09 16.22
CA ASN A 618 -9.61 -38.42 16.51
C ASN A 618 -9.35 -39.45 15.39
N GLN A 619 -9.15 -39.02 14.14
CA GLN A 619 -8.94 -39.90 12.99
C GLN A 619 -7.48 -40.36 12.85
N TRP A 620 -6.53 -39.55 13.32
CA TRP A 620 -5.11 -39.83 13.13
C TRP A 620 -4.34 -40.04 14.43
N LYS A 621 -4.91 -39.74 15.60
CA LYS A 621 -4.24 -39.83 16.91
C LYS A 621 -3.71 -41.23 17.21
N ASP A 622 -4.40 -42.26 16.72
CA ASP A 622 -4.05 -43.68 16.91
C ASP A 622 -3.41 -44.31 15.66
N SER A 623 -3.13 -43.51 14.62
CA SER A 623 -2.47 -43.96 13.39
C SER A 623 -0.95 -44.10 13.59
N PRO A 624 -0.25 -44.97 12.83
CA PRO A 624 1.21 -44.99 12.77
C PRO A 624 1.85 -43.63 12.42
N LEU A 625 1.08 -42.74 11.77
CA LEU A 625 1.50 -41.38 11.41
C LEU A 625 1.22 -40.32 12.50
N ALA A 626 0.67 -40.71 13.66
CA ALA A 626 0.26 -39.78 14.72
C ALA A 626 1.39 -38.85 15.17
N SER A 627 2.61 -39.37 15.33
CA SER A 627 3.78 -38.57 15.72
C SER A 627 4.08 -37.46 14.69
N ARG A 628 4.02 -37.79 13.39
CA ARG A 628 4.22 -36.85 12.29
C ARG A 628 3.14 -35.76 12.28
N HIS A 629 1.88 -36.11 12.50
CA HIS A 629 0.79 -35.14 12.58
C HIS A 629 0.89 -34.22 13.81
N ARG A 630 1.28 -34.74 14.97
CA ARG A 630 1.55 -33.91 16.17
C ARG A 630 2.70 -32.94 15.92
N GLU A 631 3.77 -33.41 15.28
CA GLU A 631 4.91 -32.55 14.95
C GLU A 631 4.53 -31.47 13.92
N MET A 632 3.79 -31.83 12.87
CA MET A 632 3.25 -30.89 11.88
C MET A 632 2.37 -29.83 12.55
N LEU A 633 1.46 -30.24 13.43
CA LEU A 633 0.61 -29.32 14.20
C LEU A 633 1.46 -28.37 15.07
N LYS A 634 2.51 -28.87 15.72
CA LYS A 634 3.44 -28.04 16.51
C LYS A 634 4.19 -27.04 15.62
N ARG A 635 4.67 -27.45 14.45
CA ARG A 635 5.34 -26.58 13.47
C ARG A 635 4.39 -25.49 12.96
N CYS A 636 3.18 -25.86 12.53
CA CYS A 636 2.16 -24.90 12.08
C CYS A 636 1.81 -23.89 13.17
N LYS A 637 1.57 -24.33 14.42
CA LYS A 637 1.32 -23.42 15.56
C LYS A 637 2.49 -22.47 15.82
N THR A 638 3.73 -22.94 15.69
CA THR A 638 4.93 -22.12 15.93
C THR A 638 5.10 -21.08 14.82
N GLN A 639 4.92 -21.48 13.57
CA GLN A 639 4.97 -20.59 12.41
C GLN A 639 3.84 -19.55 12.47
N LEU A 640 2.63 -19.94 12.87
CA LEU A 640 1.52 -19.04 13.08
C LEU A 640 1.84 -17.97 14.13
N LYS A 641 2.38 -18.37 15.29
CA LYS A 641 2.81 -17.42 16.33
C LYS A 641 3.86 -16.42 15.80
N LYS A 642 4.81 -16.90 14.99
CA LYS A 642 5.82 -16.05 14.33
C LYS A 642 5.17 -15.06 13.36
N LEU A 643 4.23 -15.51 12.53
CA LEU A 643 3.53 -14.66 11.57
C LEU A 643 2.63 -13.62 12.25
N VAL A 644 1.92 -13.98 13.32
CA VAL A 644 1.10 -13.04 14.10
C VAL A 644 1.97 -11.96 14.75
N ARG A 645 3.13 -12.33 15.30
CA ARG A 645 4.12 -11.38 15.83
C ARG A 645 4.65 -10.43 14.77
N SER A 646 5.07 -10.97 13.62
CA SER A 646 5.53 -10.18 12.48
C SER A 646 4.42 -9.27 11.93
N LYS A 647 3.16 -9.71 11.98
CA LYS A 647 2.00 -8.87 11.64
C LYS A 647 1.85 -7.69 12.61
N ALA A 648 1.95 -7.92 13.92
CA ALA A 648 1.89 -6.84 14.91
C ALA A 648 3.03 -5.82 14.76
N CYS A 649 4.25 -6.29 14.43
CA CYS A 649 5.38 -5.43 14.09
C CYS A 649 5.09 -4.56 12.85
N ALA A 650 4.50 -5.16 11.81
CA ALA A 650 4.12 -4.43 10.61
C ALA A 650 2.94 -3.48 10.81
N ASP A 651 2.00 -3.80 11.71
CA ASP A 651 0.93 -2.87 12.11
C ASP A 651 1.55 -1.58 12.67
N ALA A 652 2.53 -1.69 13.57
CA ALA A 652 3.23 -0.54 14.13
C ALA A 652 3.97 0.29 13.07
N GLY A 653 4.60 -0.36 12.09
CA GLY A 653 5.38 0.32 11.06
C GLY A 653 4.59 0.90 9.87
N LEU A 654 3.42 0.33 9.55
CA LEU A 654 2.64 0.69 8.35
C LEU A 654 1.31 1.36 8.66
N LEU A 655 0.61 0.96 9.73
CA LEU A 655 -0.69 1.51 10.10
C LEU A 655 -0.52 2.68 11.07
N ASP A 656 0.36 3.60 10.69
CA ASP A 656 0.54 4.90 11.34
C ASP A 656 -0.24 5.97 10.58
N GLU A 657 -1.14 6.63 11.29
CA GLU A 657 -2.00 7.67 10.74
C GLU A 657 -1.21 8.82 10.09
N ASN A 658 -0.13 9.26 10.74
CA ASN A 658 0.67 10.39 10.24
C ASN A 658 1.41 10.01 8.95
N LEU A 659 2.01 8.83 8.91
CA LEU A 659 2.61 8.27 7.70
C LEU A 659 1.60 8.16 6.56
N LEU A 660 0.42 7.58 6.80
CA LEU A 660 -0.59 7.37 5.77
C LEU A 660 -1.17 8.70 5.26
N ARG A 661 -1.41 9.69 6.14
CA ARG A 661 -1.82 11.05 5.75
C ARG A 661 -0.76 11.72 4.87
N ARG A 662 0.53 11.61 5.22
CA ARG A 662 1.64 12.11 4.37
C ARG A 662 1.67 11.43 3.00
N CYS A 663 1.42 10.12 2.96
CA CYS A 663 1.34 9.39 1.69
C CYS A 663 0.18 9.89 0.81
N LEU A 664 -1.02 10.06 1.39
CA LEU A 664 -2.17 10.62 0.66
C LEU A 664 -1.91 12.02 0.13
N ARG A 665 -1.31 12.90 0.96
CA ARG A 665 -0.97 14.26 0.54
C ARG A 665 0.02 14.26 -0.63
N PHE A 666 1.05 13.42 -0.57
CA PHE A 666 2.00 13.30 -1.66
C PHE A 666 1.35 12.72 -2.94
N PHE A 667 0.54 11.67 -2.83
CA PHE A 667 -0.20 11.14 -3.99
C PHE A 667 -1.20 12.16 -4.57
N SER A 668 -1.82 13.02 -3.76
CA SER A 668 -2.62 14.15 -4.26
C SER A 668 -1.75 15.12 -5.09
N MET A 669 -0.54 15.47 -4.66
CA MET A 669 0.37 16.29 -5.50
C MET A 669 0.75 15.59 -6.82
N VAL A 670 0.95 14.27 -6.80
CA VAL A 670 1.22 13.47 -8.01
C VAL A 670 0.01 13.48 -8.94
N ILE A 671 -1.19 13.30 -8.40
CA ILE A 671 -2.46 13.40 -9.13
C ILE A 671 -2.58 14.78 -9.78
N GLN A 672 -2.34 15.86 -9.04
CA GLN A 672 -2.39 17.22 -9.58
C GLN A 672 -1.40 17.41 -10.75
N LEU A 673 -0.19 16.84 -10.65
CA LEU A 673 0.79 16.86 -11.74
C LEU A 673 0.24 16.15 -12.98
N ILE A 674 -0.27 14.92 -12.79
CA ILE A 674 -0.79 14.07 -13.87
C ILE A 674 -1.99 14.73 -14.55
N LEU A 675 -2.93 15.28 -13.78
CA LEU A 675 -4.10 15.98 -14.31
C LEU A 675 -3.71 17.24 -15.08
N ARG A 676 -2.71 18.01 -14.63
CA ARG A 676 -2.18 19.17 -15.38
C ARG A 676 -1.46 18.77 -16.66
N MET A 677 -0.77 17.63 -16.68
CA MET A 677 -0.12 17.10 -17.88
C MET A 677 -1.15 16.62 -18.91
N MET A 678 -2.28 16.09 -18.44
CA MET A 678 -3.39 15.62 -19.26
C MET A 678 -4.23 16.78 -19.81
N ASP A 679 -4.63 17.72 -18.95
CA ASP A 679 -5.43 18.90 -19.30
C ASP A 679 -4.90 20.14 -18.56
N PRO A 680 -4.31 21.12 -19.29
CA PRO A 680 -3.84 22.37 -18.71
C PRO A 680 -4.93 23.20 -18.02
N ALA A 681 -6.22 22.94 -18.28
CA ALA A 681 -7.34 23.64 -17.64
C ALA A 681 -7.60 23.23 -16.18
N TYR A 682 -6.93 22.18 -15.68
CA TYR A 682 -7.02 21.74 -14.28
C TYR A 682 -6.75 22.92 -13.30
N PRO A 683 -7.58 23.15 -12.26
CA PRO A 683 -8.57 22.25 -11.68
C PRO A 683 -9.95 22.20 -12.37
N HIS A 684 -10.20 23.02 -13.39
CA HIS A 684 -11.49 23.11 -14.08
C HIS A 684 -11.58 22.17 -15.29
N VAL A 685 -11.42 20.87 -15.05
CA VAL A 685 -11.48 19.84 -16.10
C VAL A 685 -12.93 19.70 -16.62
N THR A 686 -13.08 19.67 -17.94
CA THR A 686 -14.35 19.42 -18.62
C THR A 686 -14.30 18.13 -19.43
N LEU A 687 -15.37 17.34 -19.42
CA LEU A 687 -15.49 16.10 -20.19
C LEU A 687 -16.46 16.27 -21.38
N PRO A 688 -16.23 15.60 -22.53
CA PRO A 688 -15.13 14.67 -22.82
C PRO A 688 -13.78 15.38 -22.99
N LEU A 689 -12.68 14.69 -22.64
CA LEU A 689 -11.32 15.19 -22.85
C LEU A 689 -10.95 15.25 -24.34
N ASN A 690 -9.86 15.96 -24.65
CA ASN A 690 -9.30 16.01 -26.00
C ASN A 690 -9.02 14.58 -26.53
N PRO A 691 -9.47 14.21 -27.74
CA PRO A 691 -9.11 12.92 -28.32
C PRO A 691 -7.61 12.77 -28.61
N GLU A 692 -6.89 13.86 -28.85
CA GLU A 692 -5.42 13.85 -29.02
C GLU A 692 -4.74 13.85 -27.66
N ILE A 693 -4.16 12.70 -27.30
CA ILE A 693 -3.53 12.50 -25.99
C ILE A 693 -2.12 13.12 -26.00
N PRO A 694 -1.76 13.98 -25.02
CA PRO A 694 -0.42 14.53 -24.93
C PRO A 694 0.65 13.43 -24.86
N LYS A 695 1.66 13.47 -25.76
CA LYS A 695 2.74 12.46 -25.80
C LYS A 695 3.48 12.35 -24.46
N SER A 696 3.66 13.47 -23.74
CA SER A 696 4.28 13.50 -22.42
C SER A 696 3.50 12.75 -21.34
N PHE A 697 2.16 12.76 -21.42
CA PHE A 697 1.29 11.97 -20.54
C PHE A 697 1.29 10.50 -20.97
N ALA A 698 1.12 10.23 -22.27
CA ALA A 698 1.08 8.88 -22.83
C ALA A 698 2.34 8.06 -22.51
N ALA A 699 3.50 8.74 -22.46
CA ALA A 699 4.82 8.17 -22.15
C ALA A 699 5.10 7.95 -20.65
N LEU A 700 4.21 8.35 -19.74
CA LEU A 700 4.41 8.11 -18.31
C LEU A 700 4.35 6.60 -18.00
N PRO A 701 5.14 6.10 -17.02
CA PRO A 701 5.00 4.72 -16.53
C PRO A 701 3.60 4.45 -15.97
N GLU A 702 3.05 3.26 -16.22
CA GLU A 702 1.72 2.86 -15.70
C GLU A 702 1.64 2.92 -14.17
N PHE A 703 2.75 2.62 -13.49
CA PHE A 703 2.78 2.59 -12.03
C PHE A 703 2.48 3.96 -11.39
N TYR A 704 2.60 5.07 -12.13
CA TYR A 704 2.25 6.40 -11.60
C TYR A 704 0.76 6.52 -11.24
N ILE A 705 -0.11 5.80 -11.95
CA ILE A 705 -1.55 5.71 -11.66
C ILE A 705 -1.84 4.46 -10.83
N GLU A 706 -1.16 3.34 -11.12
CA GLU A 706 -1.38 2.08 -10.40
C GLU A 706 -1.09 2.20 -8.91
N ASP A 707 -0.01 2.91 -8.56
CA ASP A 707 0.43 3.09 -7.18
C ASP A 707 -0.61 3.82 -6.33
N VAL A 708 -1.24 4.84 -6.91
CA VAL A 708 -2.34 5.59 -6.28
C VAL A 708 -3.50 4.64 -6.01
N ALA A 709 -3.93 3.88 -7.02
CA ALA A 709 -5.06 2.96 -6.88
C ALA A 709 -4.79 1.86 -5.85
N GLU A 710 -3.61 1.23 -5.90
CA GLU A 710 -3.22 0.17 -4.95
C GLU A 710 -3.11 0.69 -3.52
N PHE A 711 -2.57 1.90 -3.33
CA PHE A 711 -2.54 2.53 -2.01
C PHE A 711 -3.94 2.84 -1.50
N LEU A 712 -4.85 3.35 -2.35
CA LEU A 712 -6.25 3.60 -2.00
C LEU A 712 -6.97 2.32 -1.56
N LEU A 713 -6.81 1.21 -2.29
CA LEU A 713 -7.36 -0.10 -1.90
C LEU A 713 -6.86 -0.54 -0.52
N PHE A 714 -5.57 -0.34 -0.24
CA PHE A 714 -5.00 -0.67 1.07
C PHE A 714 -5.61 0.17 2.19
N ILE A 715 -5.69 1.50 2.04
CA ILE A 715 -6.22 2.36 3.11
C ILE A 715 -7.72 2.16 3.35
N VAL A 716 -8.52 1.96 2.29
CA VAL A 716 -9.97 1.74 2.42
C VAL A 716 -10.25 0.48 3.24
N GLN A 717 -9.43 -0.56 3.04
CA GLN A 717 -9.57 -1.82 3.75
C GLN A 717 -9.08 -1.76 5.20
N TYR A 718 -7.93 -1.13 5.46
CA TYR A 718 -7.25 -1.25 6.75
C TYR A 718 -7.28 0.00 7.63
N PHE A 719 -7.40 1.20 7.04
CA PHE A 719 -7.34 2.48 7.75
C PHE A 719 -8.19 3.58 7.08
N PRO A 720 -9.51 3.38 6.86
CA PRO A 720 -10.35 4.27 6.06
C PRO A 720 -10.50 5.70 6.62
N GLN A 721 -10.25 5.89 7.92
CA GLN A 721 -10.33 7.20 8.58
C GLN A 721 -9.35 8.26 8.04
N VAL A 722 -8.34 7.87 7.26
CA VAL A 722 -7.41 8.81 6.63
C VAL A 722 -8.03 9.51 5.40
N LEU A 723 -9.15 9.00 4.87
CA LEU A 723 -9.93 9.61 3.79
C LEU A 723 -10.79 10.82 4.20
N TYR A 724 -10.62 11.35 5.41
CA TYR A 724 -11.24 12.61 5.86
C TYR A 724 -10.34 13.84 5.65
N GLU A 725 -9.22 13.69 4.94
CA GLU A 725 -8.29 14.79 4.63
C GLU A 725 -8.81 15.72 3.53
N PRO A 726 -8.45 17.03 3.55
CA PRO A 726 -8.84 17.98 2.50
C PRO A 726 -8.34 17.62 1.09
N CYS A 727 -7.18 16.95 0.97
CA CYS A 727 -6.59 16.58 -0.32
C CYS A 727 -7.37 15.49 -1.10
N THR A 728 -8.50 15.02 -0.56
CA THR A 728 -9.33 13.98 -1.16
C THR A 728 -10.15 14.45 -2.35
N GLU A 729 -10.37 15.76 -2.51
CA GLU A 729 -11.06 16.33 -3.67
C GLU A 729 -10.31 16.05 -4.99
N ASP A 730 -8.98 16.15 -4.97
CA ASP A 730 -8.13 15.82 -6.13
C ASP A 730 -8.22 14.34 -6.48
N ILE A 731 -8.24 13.48 -5.46
CA ILE A 731 -8.35 12.03 -5.61
C ILE A 731 -9.70 11.66 -6.23
N VAL A 732 -10.78 12.30 -5.76
CA VAL A 732 -12.12 12.12 -6.33
C VAL A 732 -12.14 12.57 -7.79
N THR A 733 -11.60 13.76 -8.09
CA THR A 733 -11.52 14.29 -9.47
C THR A 733 -10.76 13.33 -10.37
N PHE A 734 -9.61 12.84 -9.91
CA PHE A 734 -8.79 11.85 -10.60
C PHE A 734 -9.53 10.55 -10.92
N LEU A 735 -10.20 9.96 -9.92
CA LEU A 735 -10.96 8.72 -10.10
C LEU A 735 -12.06 8.91 -11.14
N VAL A 736 -12.84 9.99 -11.03
CA VAL A 736 -13.94 10.29 -11.97
C VAL A 736 -13.41 10.53 -13.37
N VAL A 737 -12.38 11.37 -13.54
CA VAL A 737 -11.82 11.72 -14.84
C VAL A 737 -11.28 10.49 -15.59
N PHE A 738 -10.48 9.64 -14.93
CA PHE A 738 -9.88 8.48 -15.59
C PHE A 738 -10.87 7.31 -15.79
N ILE A 739 -11.88 7.15 -14.93
CA ILE A 739 -12.98 6.20 -15.19
C ILE A 739 -13.83 6.68 -16.38
N CYS A 740 -14.04 7.98 -16.53
CA CYS A 740 -14.82 8.55 -17.63
C CYS A 740 -14.05 8.67 -18.95
N SER A 741 -12.71 8.73 -18.90
CA SER A 741 -11.84 8.96 -20.06
C SER A 741 -10.94 7.76 -20.34
N GLN A 742 -11.55 6.60 -20.51
CA GLN A 742 -10.89 5.30 -20.62
C GLN A 742 -9.89 5.22 -21.78
N ASN A 743 -10.08 6.00 -22.84
CA ASN A 743 -9.16 6.07 -23.98
C ASN A 743 -7.78 6.62 -23.61
N TYR A 744 -7.63 7.29 -22.47
CA TYR A 744 -6.33 7.81 -22.00
C TYR A 744 -5.43 6.71 -21.40
N ILE A 745 -5.99 5.56 -21.02
CA ILE A 745 -5.26 4.45 -20.42
C ILE A 745 -5.44 3.21 -21.29
N LYS A 746 -4.35 2.74 -21.91
CA LYS A 746 -4.38 1.58 -22.81
C LYS A 746 -4.67 0.26 -22.09
N ASN A 747 -4.18 0.13 -20.85
CA ASN A 747 -4.35 -1.07 -20.04
C ASN A 747 -5.73 -1.10 -19.36
N PRO A 748 -6.67 -1.99 -19.77
CA PRO A 748 -8.02 -2.04 -19.21
C PRO A 748 -8.04 -2.50 -17.73
N TYR A 749 -7.03 -3.25 -17.29
CA TYR A 749 -6.93 -3.70 -15.89
C TYR A 749 -6.61 -2.57 -14.93
N LEU A 750 -5.92 -1.53 -15.41
CA LEU A 750 -5.69 -0.34 -14.61
C LEU A 750 -6.98 0.44 -14.38
N ILE A 751 -7.83 0.56 -15.41
CA ILE A 751 -9.18 1.12 -15.28
C ILE A 751 -10.04 0.26 -14.34
N ALA A 752 -9.98 -1.07 -14.49
CA ALA A 752 -10.67 -2.00 -13.60
C ALA A 752 -10.29 -1.81 -12.13
N LYS A 753 -9.00 -1.52 -11.85
CA LYS A 753 -8.51 -1.22 -10.50
C LYS A 753 -9.06 0.11 -9.98
N LEU A 754 -9.21 1.14 -10.82
CA LEU A 754 -9.87 2.40 -10.42
C LEU A 754 -11.37 2.18 -10.12
N VAL A 755 -12.04 1.34 -10.90
CA VAL A 755 -13.43 0.91 -10.63
C VAL A 755 -13.52 0.09 -9.35
N GLU A 756 -12.53 -0.75 -9.05
CA GLU A 756 -12.43 -1.48 -7.78
C GLU A 756 -12.31 -0.52 -6.60
N VAL A 757 -11.53 0.56 -6.70
CA VAL A 757 -11.47 1.62 -5.67
C VAL A 757 -12.86 2.23 -5.43
N LEU A 758 -13.61 2.54 -6.49
CA LEU A 758 -14.97 3.05 -6.38
C LEU A 758 -15.91 2.01 -5.72
N PHE A 759 -15.77 0.75 -6.06
CA PHE A 759 -16.54 -0.33 -5.45
C PHE A 759 -16.24 -0.47 -3.94
N VAL A 760 -14.98 -0.55 -3.53
CA VAL A 760 -14.64 -0.75 -2.11
C VAL A 760 -14.93 0.47 -1.23
N THR A 761 -15.02 1.67 -1.82
CA THR A 761 -15.40 2.90 -1.10
C THR A 761 -16.91 3.06 -0.94
N ASN A 762 -17.72 2.28 -1.68
CA ASN A 762 -19.17 2.31 -1.59
C ASN A 762 -19.65 1.98 -0.16
N PRO A 763 -20.55 2.78 0.44
CA PRO A 763 -21.08 2.53 1.79
C PRO A 763 -21.71 1.14 1.99
N ALA A 764 -22.24 0.54 0.92
CA ALA A 764 -22.79 -0.81 0.94
C ALA A 764 -21.71 -1.89 1.20
N VAL A 765 -20.44 -1.59 0.86
CA VAL A 765 -19.28 -2.46 1.04
C VAL A 765 -18.47 -2.05 2.27
N GLN A 766 -18.20 -0.74 2.42
CA GLN A 766 -17.45 -0.16 3.52
C GLN A 766 -18.21 1.05 4.10
N PRO A 767 -18.98 0.89 5.19
CA PRO A 767 -19.75 1.99 5.77
C PRO A 767 -18.90 3.18 6.23
N ARG A 768 -17.62 2.95 6.58
CA ARG A 768 -16.71 3.99 7.09
C ARG A 768 -16.24 4.99 6.04
N THR A 769 -16.46 4.73 4.76
CA THR A 769 -16.04 5.60 3.65
C THR A 769 -17.19 6.41 3.07
N GLN A 770 -18.35 6.46 3.74
CA GLN A 770 -19.56 7.11 3.26
C GLN A 770 -19.32 8.54 2.74
N ARG A 771 -18.68 9.40 3.54
CA ARG A 771 -18.41 10.80 3.15
C ARG A 771 -17.55 10.91 1.88
N PHE A 772 -16.53 10.06 1.75
CA PHE A 772 -15.64 10.07 0.57
C PHE A 772 -16.39 9.61 -0.68
N PHE A 773 -17.25 8.59 -0.55
CA PHE A 773 -18.09 8.13 -1.65
C PHE A 773 -19.13 9.19 -2.06
N GLU A 774 -19.77 9.85 -1.10
CA GLU A 774 -20.73 10.94 -1.36
C GLU A 774 -20.07 12.12 -2.11
N MET A 775 -18.80 12.43 -1.81
CA MET A 775 -18.04 13.44 -2.57
C MET A 775 -17.87 13.04 -4.04
N MET A 776 -17.59 11.77 -4.31
CA MET A 776 -17.47 11.26 -5.68
C MET A 776 -18.81 11.16 -6.40
N GLU A 777 -19.82 10.66 -5.70
CA GLU A 777 -21.17 10.52 -6.23
C GLU A 777 -21.75 11.87 -6.65
N ASN A 778 -21.56 12.91 -5.85
CA ASN A 778 -22.08 14.25 -6.12
C ASN A 778 -21.11 15.14 -6.91
N HIS A 779 -19.96 14.60 -7.36
CA HIS A 779 -19.02 15.34 -8.18
C HIS A 779 -19.67 15.76 -9.51
N PRO A 780 -19.51 17.02 -9.99
CA PRO A 780 -20.21 17.51 -11.19
C PRO A 780 -19.98 16.65 -12.45
N LEU A 781 -18.75 16.16 -12.64
CA LEU A 781 -18.42 15.25 -13.76
C LEU A 781 -19.04 13.85 -13.56
N SER A 782 -19.21 13.41 -12.32
CA SER A 782 -19.76 12.09 -12.00
C SER A 782 -21.23 12.00 -12.40
N VAL A 783 -22.03 12.99 -11.99
CA VAL A 783 -23.47 13.09 -12.30
C VAL A 783 -23.75 12.97 -13.80
N ASN A 784 -22.90 13.57 -14.64
CA ASN A 784 -23.13 13.64 -16.07
C ASN A 784 -22.48 12.51 -16.88
N GLN A 785 -21.35 11.95 -16.44
CA GLN A 785 -20.51 11.10 -17.30
C GLN A 785 -20.19 9.71 -16.71
N LEU A 786 -20.35 9.51 -15.40
CA LEU A 786 -19.93 8.26 -14.77
C LEU A 786 -20.79 7.06 -15.22
N VAL A 787 -22.10 7.26 -15.34
CA VAL A 787 -23.05 6.20 -15.75
C VAL A 787 -22.77 5.70 -17.19
N PRO A 788 -22.69 6.58 -18.22
CA PRO A 788 -22.32 6.15 -19.57
C PRO A 788 -20.96 5.46 -19.62
N ALA A 789 -19.97 5.99 -18.88
CA ALA A 789 -18.61 5.44 -18.88
C ALA A 789 -18.54 4.03 -18.29
N LEU A 790 -19.23 3.79 -17.17
CA LEU A 790 -19.29 2.47 -16.55
C LEU A 790 -20.08 1.47 -17.41
N MET A 791 -21.16 1.88 -18.09
CA MET A 791 -21.89 1.01 -19.04
C MET A 791 -21.02 0.61 -20.23
N LYS A 792 -20.26 1.57 -20.78
CA LYS A 792 -19.29 1.32 -21.83
C LYS A 792 -18.22 0.34 -21.35
N PHE A 793 -17.62 0.59 -20.19
CA PHE A 793 -16.58 -0.28 -19.66
C PHE A 793 -17.08 -1.70 -19.39
N TYR A 794 -18.30 -1.85 -18.86
CA TYR A 794 -18.94 -3.15 -18.67
C TYR A 794 -19.02 -3.98 -19.97
N THR A 795 -19.21 -3.29 -21.09
CA THR A 795 -19.27 -3.90 -22.43
C THR A 795 -17.86 -4.19 -22.96
N ASP A 796 -16.94 -3.24 -22.82
CA ASP A 796 -15.58 -3.32 -23.38
C ASP A 796 -14.71 -4.41 -22.70
N VAL A 797 -14.99 -4.76 -21.44
CA VAL A 797 -14.28 -5.85 -20.72
C VAL A 797 -14.56 -7.25 -21.27
N GLU A 798 -15.44 -7.41 -22.27
CA GLU A 798 -15.66 -8.70 -22.95
C GLU A 798 -14.49 -9.11 -23.85
N HIS A 799 -13.62 -8.17 -24.26
CA HIS A 799 -12.50 -8.39 -25.19
C HIS A 799 -11.18 -7.71 -24.73
N THR A 800 -10.77 -7.94 -23.49
CA THR A 800 -9.49 -7.51 -22.89
C THR A 800 -8.25 -8.25 -23.41
N GLY A 801 -8.40 -9.41 -24.04
CA GLY A 801 -7.32 -10.14 -24.75
C GLY A 801 -6.33 -10.90 -23.86
N ALA A 802 -6.62 -11.11 -22.57
CA ALA A 802 -5.72 -11.78 -21.63
C ALA A 802 -6.09 -13.26 -21.38
N THR A 803 -5.15 -14.05 -20.88
CA THR A 803 -5.38 -15.49 -20.61
C THR A 803 -6.38 -15.76 -19.47
N SER A 804 -6.55 -14.83 -18.52
CA SER A 804 -7.51 -14.93 -17.39
C SER A 804 -8.80 -14.14 -17.61
N GLU A 805 -8.92 -13.46 -18.75
CA GLU A 805 -10.00 -12.53 -19.11
C GLU A 805 -11.40 -13.05 -18.78
N PHE A 806 -11.65 -14.33 -19.06
CA PHE A 806 -12.96 -14.94 -18.89
C PHE A 806 -13.50 -14.83 -17.46
N TYR A 807 -12.65 -14.96 -16.44
CA TYR A 807 -13.07 -14.93 -15.04
C TYR A 807 -13.06 -13.50 -14.50
N ASP A 808 -12.07 -12.70 -14.89
CA ASP A 808 -11.89 -11.35 -14.38
C ASP A 808 -13.06 -10.43 -14.77
N LYS A 809 -13.64 -10.62 -15.96
CA LYS A 809 -14.78 -9.82 -16.42
C LYS A 809 -15.99 -9.88 -15.47
N PHE A 810 -16.29 -11.04 -14.90
CA PHE A 810 -17.45 -11.17 -14.00
C PHE A 810 -17.23 -10.41 -12.69
N THR A 811 -16.00 -10.41 -12.17
CA THR A 811 -15.64 -9.62 -10.98
C THR A 811 -15.76 -8.13 -11.26
N ILE A 812 -15.24 -7.65 -12.40
CA ILE A 812 -15.36 -6.24 -12.79
C ILE A 812 -16.82 -5.83 -12.95
N ARG A 813 -17.62 -6.67 -13.61
CA ARG A 813 -19.06 -6.44 -13.81
C ARG A 813 -19.83 -6.43 -12.49
N TYR A 814 -19.47 -7.30 -11.54
CA TYR A 814 -20.03 -7.27 -10.19
C TYR A 814 -19.72 -5.96 -9.45
N HIS A 815 -18.49 -5.45 -9.56
CA HIS A 815 -18.12 -4.14 -9.01
C HIS A 815 -19.00 -3.03 -9.62
N ILE A 816 -19.12 -3.00 -10.95
CA ILE A 816 -19.95 -2.02 -11.67
C ILE A 816 -21.42 -2.12 -11.26
N SER A 817 -22.00 -3.32 -11.19
CA SER A 817 -23.40 -3.53 -10.78
C SER A 817 -23.68 -2.99 -9.38
N THR A 818 -22.75 -3.19 -8.44
CA THR A 818 -22.91 -2.66 -7.07
C THR A 818 -22.85 -1.13 -7.07
N ILE A 819 -21.92 -0.54 -7.82
CA ILE A 819 -21.82 0.92 -7.99
C ILE A 819 -23.11 1.46 -8.62
N PHE A 820 -23.63 0.83 -9.66
CA PHE A 820 -24.88 1.21 -10.32
C PHE A 820 -26.08 1.21 -9.39
N LYS A 821 -26.21 0.19 -8.54
CA LYS A 821 -27.29 0.14 -7.54
C LYS A 821 -27.24 1.35 -6.60
N SER A 822 -26.05 1.80 -6.18
CA SER A 822 -25.90 3.00 -5.35
C SER A 822 -26.20 4.27 -6.14
N LEU A 823 -25.60 4.46 -7.32
CA LEU A 823 -25.84 5.65 -8.16
C LEU A 823 -27.33 5.80 -8.52
N TRP A 824 -28.04 4.69 -8.76
CA TRP A 824 -29.46 4.69 -9.08
C TRP A 824 -30.34 5.22 -7.93
N GLN A 825 -29.91 5.03 -6.68
CA GLN A 825 -30.62 5.54 -5.50
C GLN A 825 -30.50 7.07 -5.38
N ASN A 826 -29.46 7.67 -5.97
CA ASN A 826 -29.26 9.10 -5.98
C ASN A 826 -30.02 9.76 -7.15
N ILE A 827 -30.93 10.67 -6.82
CA ILE A 827 -31.82 11.32 -7.78
C ILE A 827 -31.06 12.13 -8.85
N ASN A 828 -29.87 12.63 -8.54
CA ASN A 828 -29.06 13.43 -9.47
C ASN A 828 -28.62 12.61 -10.69
N HIS A 829 -28.38 11.31 -10.53
CA HIS A 829 -27.93 10.42 -11.60
C HIS A 829 -29.08 9.87 -12.45
N GLN A 830 -30.32 9.89 -11.95
CA GLN A 830 -31.47 9.30 -12.63
C GLN A 830 -31.75 9.91 -14.00
N GLY A 831 -31.50 11.21 -14.17
CA GLY A 831 -31.61 11.88 -15.48
C GLY A 831 -30.68 11.26 -16.53
N THR A 832 -29.39 11.16 -16.20
CA THR A 832 -28.35 10.56 -17.06
C THR A 832 -28.66 9.10 -17.39
N PHE A 833 -29.12 8.33 -16.41
CA PHE A 833 -29.58 6.96 -16.67
C PHE A 833 -30.74 6.94 -17.69
N LEU A 834 -31.76 7.77 -17.51
CA LEU A 834 -32.91 7.82 -18.42
C LEU A 834 -32.53 8.25 -19.84
N GLU A 835 -31.56 9.14 -19.99
CA GLU A 835 -31.03 9.54 -21.30
C GLU A 835 -30.36 8.35 -22.01
N GLU A 836 -29.46 7.65 -21.33
CA GLU A 836 -28.80 6.44 -21.86
C GLU A 836 -29.80 5.32 -22.16
N PHE A 837 -30.81 5.15 -21.31
CA PHE A 837 -31.86 4.15 -21.49
C PHE A 837 -32.75 4.42 -22.71
N ASN A 838 -33.05 5.68 -23.01
CA ASN A 838 -33.94 6.05 -24.12
C ASN A 838 -33.21 6.19 -25.46
N SER A 839 -31.91 6.51 -25.45
CA SER A 839 -31.16 6.88 -26.67
C SER A 839 -29.91 6.01 -26.97
N GLY A 840 -29.44 5.21 -26.01
CA GLY A 840 -28.11 4.60 -26.06
C GLY A 840 -28.02 3.30 -26.86
N LYS A 841 -27.20 3.30 -27.93
CA LYS A 841 -26.67 2.04 -28.51
C LYS A 841 -25.83 1.26 -27.49
N GLN A 842 -25.19 1.97 -26.55
CA GLN A 842 -24.42 1.39 -25.47
C GLN A 842 -25.32 0.65 -24.47
N PHE A 843 -26.51 1.18 -24.17
CA PHE A 843 -27.44 0.48 -23.28
C PHE A 843 -27.90 -0.87 -23.85
N VAL A 844 -28.19 -0.94 -25.16
CA VAL A 844 -28.55 -2.22 -25.81
C VAL A 844 -27.43 -3.23 -25.71
N ARG A 845 -26.18 -2.81 -25.92
CA ARG A 845 -25.00 -3.68 -25.75
C ARG A 845 -24.80 -4.11 -24.31
N TYR A 846 -24.99 -3.21 -23.35
CA TYR A 846 -24.95 -3.50 -21.93
C TYR A 846 -25.99 -4.55 -21.53
N ILE A 847 -27.25 -4.39 -21.94
CA ILE A 847 -28.30 -5.40 -21.71
C ILE A 847 -27.94 -6.73 -22.38
N ASN A 848 -27.40 -6.69 -23.60
CA ASN A 848 -26.95 -7.90 -24.29
C ASN A 848 -25.88 -8.67 -23.49
N MET A 849 -24.90 -7.96 -22.93
CA MET A 849 -23.86 -8.56 -22.07
C MET A 849 -24.45 -9.09 -20.77
N LEU A 850 -25.38 -8.36 -20.14
CA LEU A 850 -26.10 -8.85 -18.98
C LEU A 850 -26.84 -10.18 -19.28
N ILE A 851 -27.51 -10.30 -20.44
CA ILE A 851 -28.20 -11.55 -20.85
C ILE A 851 -27.19 -12.68 -20.97
N ASN A 852 -26.03 -12.43 -21.61
CA ASN A 852 -24.96 -13.42 -21.74
C ASN A 852 -24.48 -13.92 -20.37
N ASP A 853 -24.21 -12.99 -19.45
CA ASP A 853 -23.70 -13.31 -18.12
C ASP A 853 -24.73 -14.07 -17.29
N THR A 854 -25.99 -13.65 -17.31
CA THR A 854 -27.06 -14.33 -16.58
C THR A 854 -27.26 -15.75 -17.11
N THR A 855 -27.18 -15.93 -18.42
CA THR A 855 -27.29 -17.26 -19.04
C THR A 855 -26.16 -18.16 -18.56
N PHE A 856 -24.91 -17.71 -18.68
CA PHE A 856 -23.74 -18.51 -18.29
C PHE A 856 -23.66 -18.76 -16.79
N LEU A 857 -23.77 -17.70 -15.97
CA LEU A 857 -23.59 -17.79 -14.52
C LEU A 857 -24.65 -18.67 -13.86
N LEU A 858 -25.91 -18.57 -14.28
CA LEU A 858 -26.95 -19.44 -13.74
C LEU A 858 -26.79 -20.88 -14.23
N ASP A 859 -26.47 -21.11 -15.50
CA ASP A 859 -26.27 -22.47 -16.03
C ASP A 859 -25.14 -23.20 -15.28
N GLU A 860 -23.96 -22.57 -15.18
CA GLU A 860 -22.82 -23.14 -14.44
C GLU A 860 -23.10 -23.30 -12.95
N SER A 861 -23.80 -22.34 -12.33
CA SER A 861 -24.16 -22.41 -10.92
C SER A 861 -25.10 -23.58 -10.62
N LEU A 862 -26.15 -23.74 -11.42
CA LEU A 862 -27.15 -24.80 -11.26
C LEU A 862 -26.58 -26.17 -11.61
N GLU A 863 -25.76 -26.28 -12.65
CA GLU A 863 -25.07 -27.54 -12.99
C GLU A 863 -24.05 -27.92 -11.90
N SER A 864 -23.34 -26.94 -11.33
CA SER A 864 -22.46 -27.19 -10.18
C SER A 864 -23.22 -27.65 -8.95
N LEU A 865 -24.41 -27.10 -8.66
CA LEU A 865 -25.26 -27.57 -7.56
C LEU A 865 -25.74 -29.00 -7.80
N LYS A 866 -26.06 -29.35 -9.04
CA LYS A 866 -26.43 -30.71 -9.41
C LYS A 866 -25.29 -31.70 -9.16
N ARG A 867 -24.06 -31.38 -9.56
CA ARG A 867 -22.88 -32.21 -9.25
C ARG A 867 -22.64 -32.36 -7.74
N ILE A 868 -22.82 -31.28 -6.97
CA ILE A 868 -22.75 -31.33 -5.50
C ILE A 868 -23.81 -32.30 -4.94
N HIS A 869 -25.05 -32.18 -5.40
CA HIS A 869 -26.14 -33.05 -4.98
C HIS A 869 -25.86 -34.53 -5.28
N GLU A 870 -25.39 -34.84 -6.49
CA GLU A 870 -25.02 -36.20 -6.90
C GLU A 870 -23.96 -36.80 -5.97
N ILE A 871 -22.87 -36.06 -5.68
CA ILE A 871 -21.82 -36.54 -4.78
C ILE A 871 -22.34 -36.66 -3.33
N GLN A 872 -23.19 -35.74 -2.87
CA GLN A 872 -23.79 -35.80 -1.53
C GLN A 872 -24.68 -37.05 -1.36
N GLU A 873 -25.49 -37.40 -2.36
CA GLU A 873 -26.30 -38.62 -2.32
C GLU A 873 -25.45 -39.90 -2.43
N GLU A 874 -24.37 -39.90 -3.24
CA GLU A 874 -23.37 -40.99 -3.26
C GLU A 874 -22.77 -41.20 -1.85
N MET A 875 -22.36 -40.12 -1.18
CA MET A 875 -21.76 -40.17 0.17
C MET A 875 -22.76 -40.59 1.27
N LYS A 876 -24.04 -40.27 1.09
CA LYS A 876 -25.11 -40.65 2.02
C LYS A 876 -25.38 -42.15 1.99
N ASN A 877 -25.15 -42.81 0.86
CA ASN A 877 -25.18 -44.26 0.74
C ASN A 877 -23.89 -44.91 1.25
N LYS A 878 -23.75 -44.97 2.58
CA LYS A 878 -22.55 -45.47 3.27
C LYS A 878 -22.09 -46.86 2.79
N ASP A 879 -23.03 -47.77 2.51
CA ASP A 879 -22.71 -49.13 2.11
C ASP A 879 -21.99 -49.19 0.74
N GLN A 880 -22.37 -48.33 -0.21
CA GLN A 880 -21.71 -48.21 -1.51
C GLN A 880 -20.45 -47.34 -1.43
N TRP A 881 -20.47 -46.30 -0.61
CA TRP A 881 -19.34 -45.40 -0.42
C TRP A 881 -18.14 -46.12 0.20
N ASP A 882 -18.34 -46.91 1.25
CA ASP A 882 -17.27 -47.64 1.94
C ASP A 882 -16.66 -48.77 1.10
N GLN A 883 -17.38 -49.24 0.07
CA GLN A 883 -16.86 -50.20 -0.92
C GLN A 883 -15.92 -49.57 -1.96
N LEU A 884 -15.98 -48.24 -2.14
CA LEU A 884 -15.10 -47.55 -3.07
C LEU A 884 -13.65 -47.57 -2.57
N PRO A 885 -12.64 -47.71 -3.46
CA PRO A 885 -11.24 -47.53 -3.10
C PRO A 885 -10.99 -46.16 -2.46
N ARG A 886 -10.13 -46.10 -1.43
CA ARG A 886 -9.81 -44.86 -0.71
C ARG A 886 -9.34 -43.71 -1.62
N GLU A 887 -8.65 -44.02 -2.71
CA GLU A 887 -8.21 -43.03 -3.69
C GLU A 887 -9.39 -42.39 -4.45
N GLN A 888 -10.40 -43.20 -4.80
CA GLN A 888 -11.62 -42.69 -5.43
C GLN A 888 -12.46 -41.87 -4.45
N GLN A 889 -12.56 -42.29 -3.19
CA GLN A 889 -13.21 -41.49 -2.13
C GLN A 889 -12.54 -40.12 -1.96
N GLN A 890 -11.19 -40.08 -1.93
CA GLN A 890 -10.43 -38.82 -1.84
C GLN A 890 -10.62 -37.94 -3.08
N SER A 891 -10.65 -38.54 -4.27
CA SER A 891 -10.91 -37.80 -5.53
C SER A 891 -12.31 -37.19 -5.52
N ARG A 892 -13.33 -37.95 -5.13
CA ARG A 892 -14.73 -37.46 -5.04
C ARG A 892 -14.89 -36.36 -3.99
N GLN A 893 -14.24 -36.50 -2.83
CA GLN A 893 -14.24 -35.45 -1.80
C GLN A 893 -13.54 -34.17 -2.28
N SER A 894 -12.45 -34.31 -3.03
CA SER A 894 -11.73 -33.17 -3.62
C SER A 894 -12.60 -32.48 -4.67
N GLN A 895 -13.29 -33.26 -5.50
CA GLN A 895 -14.24 -32.75 -6.49
C GLN A 895 -15.39 -31.99 -5.82
N LEU A 896 -16.00 -32.54 -4.77
CA LEU A 896 -17.04 -31.87 -3.98
C LEU A 896 -16.52 -30.52 -3.46
N THR A 897 -15.35 -30.50 -2.83
CA THR A 897 -14.76 -29.26 -2.29
C THR A 897 -14.54 -28.20 -3.38
N GLN A 898 -14.15 -28.63 -4.58
CA GLN A 898 -13.96 -27.75 -5.72
C GLN A 898 -15.30 -27.23 -6.25
N ASP A 899 -16.30 -28.09 -6.47
CA ASP A 899 -17.63 -27.69 -6.94
C ASP A 899 -18.33 -26.77 -5.92
N GLU A 900 -18.19 -27.03 -4.61
CA GLU A 900 -18.72 -26.15 -3.55
C GLU A 900 -18.14 -24.73 -3.61
N ARG A 901 -16.84 -24.61 -3.93
CA ARG A 901 -16.17 -23.33 -4.08
C ARG A 901 -16.64 -22.59 -5.35
N VAL A 902 -16.74 -23.32 -6.46
CA VAL A 902 -17.19 -22.77 -7.76
C VAL A 902 -18.64 -22.29 -7.65
N SER A 903 -19.53 -23.14 -7.15
CA SER A 903 -20.95 -22.84 -6.98
C SER A 903 -21.17 -21.58 -6.14
N ARG A 904 -20.48 -21.44 -5.00
CA ARG A 904 -20.58 -20.23 -4.15
C ARG A 904 -20.16 -18.97 -4.91
N SER A 905 -19.07 -19.03 -5.66
CA SER A 905 -18.55 -17.88 -6.39
C SER A 905 -19.51 -17.43 -7.49
N TYR A 906 -19.97 -18.36 -8.33
CA TYR A 906 -20.85 -18.04 -9.45
C TYR A 906 -22.26 -17.67 -9.01
N LEU A 907 -22.80 -18.28 -7.95
CA LEU A 907 -24.13 -17.91 -7.44
C LEU A 907 -24.18 -16.49 -6.89
N ALA A 908 -23.11 -16.05 -6.22
CA ALA A 908 -23.02 -14.67 -5.76
C ALA A 908 -23.10 -13.68 -6.93
N LEU A 909 -22.33 -13.96 -8.01
CA LEU A 909 -22.32 -13.16 -9.23
C LEU A 909 -23.67 -13.23 -9.97
N ALA A 910 -24.26 -14.42 -10.07
CA ALA A 910 -25.54 -14.64 -10.74
C ALA A 910 -26.68 -13.88 -10.04
N THR A 911 -26.74 -13.96 -8.71
CA THR A 911 -27.75 -13.26 -7.90
C THR A 911 -27.68 -11.75 -8.13
N GLU A 912 -26.47 -11.20 -8.14
CA GLU A 912 -26.26 -9.76 -8.33
C GLU A 912 -26.62 -9.30 -9.74
N THR A 913 -26.36 -10.13 -10.74
CA THR A 913 -26.72 -9.87 -12.13
C THR A 913 -28.24 -9.94 -12.34
N VAL A 914 -28.92 -10.93 -11.74
CA VAL A 914 -30.39 -11.05 -11.77
C VAL A 914 -31.05 -9.90 -11.03
N ASP A 915 -30.52 -9.50 -9.87
CA ASP A 915 -30.98 -8.31 -9.14
C ASP A 915 -30.90 -7.05 -10.01
N MET A 916 -29.79 -6.86 -10.73
CA MET A 916 -29.61 -5.72 -11.63
C MET A 916 -30.64 -5.75 -12.77
N PHE A 917 -30.89 -6.91 -13.37
CA PHE A 917 -31.96 -7.09 -14.36
C PHE A 917 -33.32 -6.67 -13.79
N HIS A 918 -33.68 -7.21 -12.63
CA HIS A 918 -34.97 -6.97 -11.99
C HIS A 918 -35.20 -5.48 -11.70
N ILE A 919 -34.16 -4.76 -11.26
CA ILE A 919 -34.22 -3.31 -11.04
C ILE A 919 -34.44 -2.57 -12.37
N LEU A 920 -33.69 -2.91 -13.42
CA LEU A 920 -33.78 -2.23 -14.71
C LEU A 920 -35.11 -2.48 -15.42
N THR A 921 -35.61 -3.72 -15.43
CA THR A 921 -36.87 -4.07 -16.11
C THR A 921 -38.08 -3.44 -15.43
N LYS A 922 -38.00 -3.17 -14.13
CA LYS A 922 -39.06 -2.44 -13.40
C LYS A 922 -39.18 -0.99 -13.85
N GLN A 923 -38.07 -0.35 -14.20
CA GLN A 923 -38.01 1.09 -14.46
C GLN A 923 -38.06 1.41 -15.95
N VAL A 924 -37.39 0.63 -16.80
CA VAL A 924 -37.25 0.89 -18.24
C VAL A 924 -37.49 -0.38 -19.06
N GLN A 925 -38.74 -0.59 -19.45
CA GLN A 925 -39.15 -1.82 -20.15
C GLN A 925 -38.83 -1.80 -21.65
N LYS A 926 -38.96 -0.65 -22.32
CA LYS A 926 -38.93 -0.55 -23.80
C LYS A 926 -37.66 -1.14 -24.45
N PRO A 927 -36.43 -0.89 -23.94
CA PRO A 927 -35.22 -1.41 -24.58
C PRO A 927 -35.10 -2.93 -24.52
N PHE A 928 -35.59 -3.58 -23.45
CA PHE A 928 -35.62 -5.05 -23.34
C PHE A 928 -36.51 -5.71 -24.39
N LEU A 929 -37.46 -4.95 -24.97
CA LEU A 929 -38.43 -5.42 -25.95
C LEU A 929 -37.98 -5.20 -27.40
N ARG A 930 -36.78 -4.67 -27.64
CA ARG A 930 -36.23 -4.50 -29.00
C ARG A 930 -36.15 -5.85 -29.73
N PRO A 931 -36.39 -5.90 -31.06
CA PRO A 931 -36.41 -7.15 -31.83
C PRO A 931 -35.18 -8.04 -31.62
N GLU A 932 -34.00 -7.43 -31.46
CA GLU A 932 -32.72 -8.10 -31.27
C GLU A 932 -32.46 -8.59 -29.82
N LEU A 933 -33.23 -8.11 -28.82
CA LEU A 933 -33.08 -8.45 -27.40
C LEU A 933 -34.24 -9.28 -26.83
N GLY A 934 -35.48 -8.94 -27.18
CA GLY A 934 -36.69 -9.55 -26.61
C GLY A 934 -36.71 -11.07 -26.68
N PRO A 935 -36.51 -11.70 -27.87
CA PRO A 935 -36.43 -13.15 -28.01
C PRO A 935 -35.29 -13.77 -27.21
N ARG A 936 -34.13 -13.10 -27.10
CA ARG A 936 -32.99 -13.59 -26.30
C ARG A 936 -33.31 -13.61 -24.81
N LEU A 937 -33.93 -12.53 -24.32
CA LEU A 937 -34.35 -12.42 -22.93
C LEU A 937 -35.40 -13.48 -22.59
N ALA A 938 -36.40 -13.66 -23.46
CA ALA A 938 -37.42 -14.70 -23.29
C ALA A 938 -36.81 -16.10 -23.23
N ALA A 939 -35.93 -16.44 -24.18
CA ALA A 939 -35.23 -17.72 -24.18
C ALA A 939 -34.38 -17.94 -22.90
N MET A 940 -33.63 -16.93 -22.45
CA MET A 940 -32.85 -17.00 -21.22
C MET A 940 -33.74 -17.22 -19.98
N LEU A 941 -34.85 -16.48 -19.87
CA LEU A 941 -35.77 -16.61 -18.75
C LEU A 941 -36.51 -17.95 -18.77
N ASN A 942 -36.92 -18.44 -19.95
CA ASN A 942 -37.60 -19.71 -20.13
C ASN A 942 -36.68 -20.86 -19.73
N TYR A 943 -35.43 -20.84 -20.20
CA TYR A 943 -34.41 -21.83 -19.85
C TYR A 943 -34.18 -21.90 -18.34
N ASN A 944 -34.03 -20.75 -17.68
CA ASN A 944 -33.84 -20.69 -16.23
C ASN A 944 -35.09 -21.16 -15.45
N LEU A 945 -36.30 -20.82 -15.90
CA LEU A 945 -37.53 -21.38 -15.33
C LEU A 945 -37.59 -22.90 -15.49
N GLN A 946 -37.18 -23.44 -16.63
CA GLN A 946 -37.14 -24.88 -16.88
C GLN A 946 -36.21 -25.59 -15.90
N GLN A 947 -35.05 -25.02 -15.58
CA GLN A 947 -34.12 -25.60 -14.60
C GLN A 947 -34.69 -25.57 -13.18
N LEU A 948 -35.27 -24.43 -12.76
CA LEU A 948 -35.81 -24.26 -11.40
C LEU A 948 -37.14 -24.98 -11.16
N CYS A 949 -37.98 -25.07 -12.18
CA CYS A 949 -39.35 -25.56 -12.06
C CYS A 949 -39.63 -26.87 -12.80
N GLY A 950 -38.81 -27.25 -13.78
CA GLY A 950 -38.97 -28.47 -14.56
C GLY A 950 -38.66 -29.75 -13.80
N PRO A 951 -38.67 -30.90 -14.49
CA PRO A 951 -38.57 -32.22 -13.86
C PRO A 951 -37.25 -32.46 -13.12
N LYS A 952 -36.16 -31.83 -13.59
CA LYS A 952 -34.81 -31.92 -13.02
C LYS A 952 -34.58 -31.00 -11.80
N CYS A 953 -35.57 -30.20 -11.38
CA CYS A 953 -35.40 -29.30 -10.25
C CYS A 953 -35.09 -30.02 -8.92
N ARG A 954 -35.41 -31.32 -8.83
CA ARG A 954 -35.11 -32.16 -7.67
C ARG A 954 -33.61 -32.36 -7.48
N ASP A 955 -32.86 -32.35 -8.58
CA ASP A 955 -31.41 -32.56 -8.61
C ASP A 955 -30.66 -31.35 -8.03
N LEU A 956 -31.35 -30.21 -7.82
CA LEU A 956 -30.80 -29.00 -7.21
C LEU A 956 -30.90 -29.00 -5.67
N LYS A 957 -31.40 -30.09 -5.07
CA LYS A 957 -31.64 -30.17 -3.63
C LYS A 957 -30.37 -30.51 -2.84
N VAL A 958 -29.51 -29.53 -2.66
CA VAL A 958 -28.28 -29.67 -1.87
C VAL A 958 -28.51 -29.55 -0.36
N GLU A 959 -27.64 -30.18 0.43
CA GLU A 959 -27.58 -29.95 1.88
C GLU A 959 -27.07 -28.53 2.19
N ASN A 960 -27.70 -27.86 3.16
CA ASN A 960 -27.36 -26.49 3.60
C ASN A 960 -27.22 -25.49 2.43
N PRO A 961 -28.29 -25.23 1.65
CA PRO A 961 -28.22 -24.38 0.45
C PRO A 961 -27.70 -22.96 0.73
N GLU A 962 -27.91 -22.46 1.96
CA GLU A 962 -27.39 -21.17 2.43
C GLU A 962 -25.85 -21.08 2.38
N LYS A 963 -25.13 -22.21 2.53
CA LYS A 963 -23.66 -22.30 2.41
C LYS A 963 -23.14 -21.82 1.05
N TYR A 964 -23.99 -21.91 0.02
CA TYR A 964 -23.68 -21.53 -1.34
C TYR A 964 -24.35 -20.20 -1.75
N GLY A 965 -25.15 -19.59 -0.87
CA GLY A 965 -25.99 -18.44 -1.22
C GLY A 965 -27.16 -18.81 -2.13
N PHE A 966 -27.58 -20.08 -2.17
CA PHE A 966 -28.65 -20.53 -3.05
C PHE A 966 -30.02 -20.31 -2.41
N GLU A 967 -30.75 -19.29 -2.87
CA GLU A 967 -32.12 -18.97 -2.44
C GLU A 967 -33.12 -19.20 -3.58
N PRO A 968 -33.53 -20.46 -3.87
CA PRO A 968 -34.33 -20.78 -5.05
C PRO A 968 -35.69 -20.07 -5.09
N LYS A 969 -36.29 -19.79 -3.92
CA LYS A 969 -37.55 -19.05 -3.83
C LYS A 969 -37.38 -17.59 -4.25
N LYS A 970 -36.32 -16.92 -3.78
CA LYS A 970 -36.02 -15.53 -4.12
C LYS A 970 -35.66 -15.41 -5.60
N LEU A 971 -34.83 -16.32 -6.11
CA LEU A 971 -34.48 -16.36 -7.53
C LEU A 971 -35.73 -16.55 -8.41
N LEU A 972 -36.61 -17.50 -8.06
CA LEU A 972 -37.88 -17.69 -8.79
C LEU A 972 -38.80 -16.47 -8.70
N ASP A 973 -38.85 -15.82 -7.53
CA ASP A 973 -39.61 -14.57 -7.32
C ASP A 973 -39.15 -13.46 -8.27
N GLN A 974 -37.84 -13.27 -8.40
CA GLN A 974 -37.25 -12.24 -9.24
C GLN A 974 -37.42 -12.53 -10.72
N LEU A 975 -37.19 -13.78 -11.15
CA LEU A 975 -37.39 -14.18 -12.54
C LEU A 975 -38.86 -13.99 -12.95
N THR A 976 -39.81 -14.43 -12.13
CA THR A 976 -41.25 -14.27 -12.41
C THR A 976 -41.71 -12.81 -12.37
N ASP A 977 -41.08 -11.97 -11.54
CA ASP A 977 -41.31 -10.51 -11.60
C ASP A 977 -40.88 -9.90 -12.93
N ILE A 978 -39.76 -10.33 -13.51
CA ILE A 978 -39.29 -9.81 -14.80
C ILE A 978 -40.35 -10.09 -15.89
N TYR A 979 -40.95 -11.29 -15.91
CA TYR A 979 -42.07 -11.58 -16.82
C TYR A 979 -43.25 -10.62 -16.62
N LEU A 980 -43.65 -10.39 -15.37
CA LEU A 980 -44.78 -9.53 -15.04
C LEU A 980 -44.50 -8.05 -15.35
N GLN A 981 -43.25 -7.61 -15.18
CA GLN A 981 -42.82 -6.26 -15.49
C GLN A 981 -42.80 -6.01 -17.01
N LEU A 982 -42.49 -7.03 -17.81
CA LEU A 982 -42.43 -6.95 -19.27
C LEU A 982 -43.73 -7.42 -19.97
N ASP A 983 -44.81 -7.69 -19.22
CA ASP A 983 -46.08 -8.18 -19.77
C ASP A 983 -46.66 -7.21 -20.80
N CYS A 984 -46.48 -7.58 -22.07
CA CYS A 984 -47.06 -6.92 -23.23
C CYS A 984 -47.13 -7.90 -24.40
N ALA A 985 -47.92 -7.57 -25.43
CA ALA A 985 -48.09 -8.45 -26.60
C ALA A 985 -46.77 -8.79 -27.31
N ARG A 986 -45.81 -7.85 -27.35
CA ARG A 986 -44.48 -8.07 -27.94
C ARG A 986 -43.66 -9.10 -27.16
N PHE A 987 -43.69 -9.03 -25.84
CA PHE A 987 -42.95 -9.98 -25.00
C PHE A 987 -43.63 -11.36 -24.98
N ALA A 988 -44.96 -11.40 -24.92
CA ALA A 988 -45.72 -12.63 -25.06
C ALA A 988 -45.39 -13.37 -26.37
N LYS A 989 -45.22 -12.62 -27.47
CA LYS A 989 -44.72 -13.18 -28.74
C LYS A 989 -43.30 -13.73 -28.62
N ALA A 990 -42.38 -12.98 -28.01
CA ALA A 990 -41.01 -13.44 -27.80
C ALA A 990 -40.92 -14.72 -26.95
N ILE A 991 -41.81 -14.90 -25.96
CA ILE A 991 -41.94 -16.14 -25.18
C ILE A 991 -42.47 -17.28 -26.07
N ALA A 992 -43.50 -17.01 -26.88
CA ALA A 992 -44.10 -17.99 -27.78
C ALA A 992 -43.13 -18.47 -28.88
N ASP A 993 -42.24 -17.59 -29.35
CA ASP A 993 -41.27 -17.89 -30.40
C ASP A 993 -40.11 -18.79 -29.90
N ASP A 994 -39.91 -18.92 -28.57
CA ASP A 994 -38.88 -19.80 -27.98
C ASP A 994 -39.33 -21.26 -27.90
N GLN A 995 -39.24 -21.98 -29.03
CA GLN A 995 -39.64 -23.38 -29.14
C GLN A 995 -38.77 -24.36 -28.31
N ARG A 996 -37.62 -23.93 -27.78
CA ARG A 996 -36.67 -24.82 -27.09
C ARG A 996 -37.01 -25.02 -25.62
N SER A 997 -37.36 -23.95 -24.92
CA SER A 997 -37.53 -23.96 -23.46
C SER A 997 -38.96 -23.65 -23.02
N TYR A 998 -39.77 -22.98 -23.84
CA TYR A 998 -41.18 -22.78 -23.54
C TYR A 998 -41.95 -24.10 -23.57
N SER A 999 -42.81 -24.32 -22.56
CA SER A 999 -43.89 -25.31 -22.60
C SER A 999 -45.02 -24.85 -21.70
N ARG A 1000 -46.26 -25.16 -22.07
CA ARG A 1000 -47.45 -24.82 -21.28
C ARG A 1000 -47.39 -25.45 -19.89
N GLU A 1001 -47.00 -26.71 -19.84
CA GLU A 1001 -46.91 -27.50 -18.61
C GLU A 1001 -45.89 -26.89 -17.64
N LEU A 1002 -44.78 -26.35 -18.16
CA LEU A 1002 -43.78 -25.66 -17.36
C LEU A 1002 -44.38 -24.45 -16.65
N PHE A 1003 -45.12 -23.60 -17.36
CA PHE A 1003 -45.73 -22.40 -16.78
C PHE A 1003 -46.84 -22.74 -15.78
N GLU A 1004 -47.65 -23.76 -16.04
CA GLU A 1004 -48.63 -24.29 -15.09
C GLU A 1004 -47.96 -24.79 -13.80
N GLU A 1005 -46.82 -25.48 -13.92
CA GLU A 1005 -46.04 -25.93 -12.75
C GLU A 1005 -45.38 -24.77 -12.00
N VAL A 1006 -44.90 -23.73 -12.71
CA VAL A 1006 -44.40 -22.48 -12.09
C VAL A 1006 -45.51 -21.82 -11.26
N ILE A 1007 -46.74 -21.72 -11.80
CA ILE A 1007 -47.91 -21.19 -11.09
C ILE A 1007 -48.24 -22.03 -9.84
N SER A 1008 -48.23 -23.36 -9.98
CA SER A 1008 -48.44 -24.32 -8.88
C SER A 1008 -47.40 -24.12 -7.77
N LYS A 1009 -46.12 -23.99 -8.13
CA LYS A 1009 -45.01 -23.75 -7.18
C LYS A 1009 -45.09 -22.39 -6.51
N MET A 1010 -45.33 -21.30 -7.25
CA MET A 1010 -45.53 -19.96 -6.70
C MET A 1010 -46.65 -19.93 -5.67
N ARG A 1011 -47.77 -20.61 -5.97
CA ARG A 1011 -48.93 -20.71 -5.08
C ARG A 1011 -48.64 -21.54 -3.83
N LYS A 1012 -48.09 -22.75 -3.99
CA LYS A 1012 -47.80 -23.67 -2.87
C LYS A 1012 -46.75 -23.11 -1.92
N ALA A 1013 -45.71 -22.47 -2.45
CA ALA A 1013 -44.60 -21.94 -1.66
C ALA A 1013 -44.86 -20.52 -1.13
N GLY A 1014 -45.99 -19.88 -1.48
CA GLY A 1014 -46.34 -18.53 -1.03
C GLY A 1014 -45.39 -17.45 -1.55
N ILE A 1015 -44.86 -17.62 -2.77
CA ILE A 1015 -43.85 -16.71 -3.34
C ILE A 1015 -44.50 -15.40 -3.80
N LYS A 1016 -45.61 -15.48 -4.54
CA LYS A 1016 -46.34 -14.34 -5.10
C LYS A 1016 -47.72 -14.19 -4.49
N SER A 1017 -48.25 -12.96 -4.54
CA SER A 1017 -49.65 -12.67 -4.17
C SER A 1017 -50.62 -13.33 -5.16
N THR A 1018 -51.85 -13.55 -4.73
CA THR A 1018 -52.92 -14.09 -5.59
C THR A 1018 -53.12 -13.25 -6.86
N ILE A 1019 -53.06 -11.93 -6.74
CA ILE A 1019 -53.18 -11.00 -7.86
C ILE A 1019 -52.04 -11.19 -8.88
N ALA A 1020 -50.79 -11.30 -8.41
CA ALA A 1020 -49.64 -11.50 -9.29
C ALA A 1020 -49.70 -12.88 -9.99
N ILE A 1021 -50.16 -13.92 -9.29
CA ILE A 1021 -50.36 -15.25 -9.88
C ILE A 1021 -51.42 -15.22 -10.99
N GLU A 1022 -52.55 -14.53 -10.78
CA GLU A 1022 -53.58 -14.41 -11.82
C GLU A 1022 -53.09 -13.57 -13.01
N LYS A 1023 -52.27 -12.52 -12.79
CA LYS A 1023 -51.60 -11.81 -13.90
C LYS A 1023 -50.66 -12.71 -14.70
N PHE A 1024 -49.90 -13.57 -14.03
CA PHE A 1024 -49.00 -14.51 -14.70
C PHE A 1024 -49.77 -15.55 -15.53
N LYS A 1025 -50.95 -16.00 -15.05
CA LYS A 1025 -51.84 -16.85 -15.84
C LYS A 1025 -52.39 -16.14 -17.08
N LEU A 1026 -52.80 -14.88 -16.96
CA LEU A 1026 -53.25 -14.10 -18.11
C LEU A 1026 -52.13 -13.93 -19.14
N LEU A 1027 -50.88 -13.78 -18.71
CA LEU A 1027 -49.73 -13.78 -19.61
C LEU A 1027 -49.62 -15.14 -20.34
N LEU A 1028 -49.71 -16.27 -19.61
CA LEU A 1028 -49.70 -17.61 -20.21
C LEU A 1028 -50.81 -17.77 -21.26
N GLU A 1029 -52.04 -17.33 -20.98
CA GLU A 1029 -53.14 -17.39 -21.94
C GLU A 1029 -52.85 -16.59 -23.22
N LYS A 1030 -52.26 -15.40 -23.10
CA LYS A 1030 -51.80 -14.61 -24.27
C LYS A 1030 -50.72 -15.34 -25.06
N VAL A 1031 -49.76 -15.98 -24.37
CA VAL A 1031 -48.68 -16.74 -25.04
C VAL A 1031 -49.28 -17.92 -25.82
N GLU A 1032 -50.18 -18.69 -25.22
CA GLU A 1032 -50.86 -19.82 -25.87
C GLU A 1032 -51.65 -19.41 -27.12
N GLU A 1033 -52.35 -18.27 -27.06
CA GLU A 1033 -53.05 -17.72 -28.22
C GLU A 1033 -52.06 -17.38 -29.35
N ILE A 1034 -50.86 -16.89 -29.00
CA ILE A 1034 -49.81 -16.60 -29.98
C ILE A 1034 -49.15 -17.87 -30.52
N VAL A 1035 -48.86 -18.86 -29.68
CA VAL A 1035 -48.33 -20.16 -30.11
C VAL A 1035 -49.28 -20.83 -31.10
N ALA A 1036 -50.58 -20.90 -30.79
CA ALA A 1036 -51.57 -21.47 -31.69
C ALA A 1036 -51.62 -20.75 -33.06
N ARG A 1037 -51.50 -19.41 -33.04
CA ARG A 1037 -51.45 -18.59 -34.26
C ARG A 1037 -50.16 -18.77 -35.05
N ASN A 1038 -49.02 -18.89 -34.35
CA ASN A 1038 -47.71 -19.12 -34.94
C ASN A 1038 -47.65 -20.51 -35.59
N SER A 1039 -48.11 -21.57 -34.92
CA SER A 1039 -48.17 -22.93 -35.50
C SER A 1039 -49.05 -22.99 -36.74
N GLN A 1040 -50.19 -22.30 -36.73
CA GLN A 1040 -51.03 -22.16 -37.92
C GLN A 1040 -50.26 -21.45 -39.04
N SER A 1041 -49.57 -20.34 -38.72
CA SER A 1041 -48.79 -19.56 -39.70
C SER A 1041 -47.58 -20.33 -40.27
N GLU A 1042 -46.89 -21.14 -39.48
CA GLU A 1042 -45.79 -21.99 -39.95
C GLU A 1042 -46.27 -23.04 -40.96
N MET A 1043 -47.42 -23.68 -40.69
CA MET A 1043 -48.04 -24.58 -41.67
C MET A 1043 -48.37 -23.85 -42.97
N ASP A 1044 -48.86 -22.62 -42.84
CA ASP A 1044 -49.35 -21.78 -43.91
C ASP A 1044 -48.27 -21.21 -44.85
N TYR A 1045 -47.06 -20.97 -44.32
CA TYR A 1045 -45.93 -20.37 -45.06
C TYR A 1045 -44.73 -21.31 -45.21
N SER A 1046 -44.89 -22.59 -44.88
CA SER A 1046 -43.83 -23.61 -45.01
C SER A 1046 -43.26 -23.73 -46.43
N ASP A 1047 -44.01 -23.30 -47.46
CA ASP A 1047 -43.61 -23.30 -48.87
C ASP A 1047 -43.04 -21.96 -49.37
N ALA A 1048 -42.58 -21.10 -48.46
CA ALA A 1048 -41.92 -19.84 -48.81
C ALA A 1048 -40.68 -20.09 -49.70
N PRO A 1049 -40.51 -19.33 -50.82
CA PRO A 1049 -39.29 -19.34 -51.61
C PRO A 1049 -38.04 -19.04 -50.78
N ASP A 1050 -36.92 -19.70 -51.06
CA ASP A 1050 -35.68 -19.54 -50.30
C ASP A 1050 -35.15 -18.09 -50.32
N GLU A 1051 -35.41 -17.33 -51.41
CA GLU A 1051 -35.06 -15.90 -51.50
C GLU A 1051 -35.80 -15.00 -50.48
N PHE A 1052 -36.88 -15.49 -49.88
CA PHE A 1052 -37.64 -14.77 -48.85
C PHE A 1052 -37.22 -15.17 -47.43
N LYS A 1053 -36.38 -16.19 -47.29
CA LYS A 1053 -35.92 -16.70 -45.99
C LYS A 1053 -34.56 -16.12 -45.62
N ASP A 1054 -34.36 -15.95 -44.32
CA ASP A 1054 -33.07 -15.55 -43.79
C ASP A 1054 -32.05 -16.68 -43.96
N PRO A 1055 -30.85 -16.40 -44.49
CA PRO A 1055 -29.85 -17.42 -44.80
C PRO A 1055 -29.23 -18.11 -43.57
N LEU A 1056 -29.37 -17.57 -42.36
CA LEU A 1056 -28.88 -18.20 -41.12
C LEU A 1056 -29.99 -18.91 -40.34
N MET A 1057 -31.17 -18.28 -40.26
CA MET A 1057 -32.25 -18.78 -39.40
C MET A 1057 -33.29 -19.61 -40.17
N ASP A 1058 -33.26 -19.62 -41.51
CA ASP A 1058 -34.23 -20.29 -42.39
C ASP A 1058 -35.70 -19.86 -42.12
N THR A 1059 -35.87 -18.65 -41.59
CA THR A 1059 -37.16 -18.04 -41.28
C THR A 1059 -37.51 -16.95 -42.28
N LEU A 1060 -38.80 -16.75 -42.56
CA LEU A 1060 -39.27 -15.67 -43.44
C LEU A 1060 -38.76 -14.29 -42.96
N MET A 1061 -38.10 -13.54 -43.84
CA MET A 1061 -37.58 -12.20 -43.52
C MET A 1061 -38.72 -11.19 -43.37
N THR A 1062 -38.66 -10.38 -42.32
CA THR A 1062 -39.65 -9.32 -42.04
C THR A 1062 -39.13 -7.94 -42.44
N ASP A 1063 -37.83 -7.71 -42.30
CA ASP A 1063 -37.15 -6.48 -42.68
C ASP A 1063 -35.81 -6.80 -43.35
N PRO A 1064 -35.81 -7.17 -44.66
CA PRO A 1064 -34.61 -7.57 -45.37
C PRO A 1064 -33.63 -6.40 -45.54
N VAL A 1065 -32.37 -6.66 -45.22
CA VAL A 1065 -31.23 -5.74 -45.37
C VAL A 1065 -30.08 -6.43 -46.11
N GLN A 1066 -29.40 -5.68 -46.96
CA GLN A 1066 -28.24 -6.13 -47.71
C GLN A 1066 -26.94 -5.76 -46.97
N LEU A 1067 -26.04 -6.73 -46.87
CA LEU A 1067 -24.70 -6.57 -46.33
C LEU A 1067 -23.73 -6.13 -47.45
N PRO A 1068 -22.60 -5.48 -47.13
CA PRO A 1068 -21.54 -5.18 -48.12
C PRO A 1068 -20.98 -6.41 -48.85
N SER A 1069 -21.11 -7.60 -48.25
CA SER A 1069 -20.75 -8.88 -48.87
C SER A 1069 -21.71 -9.32 -49.99
N GLY A 1070 -22.83 -8.62 -50.17
CA GLY A 1070 -23.88 -8.93 -51.14
C GLY A 1070 -24.99 -9.83 -50.60
N ASN A 1071 -24.82 -10.44 -49.42
CA ASN A 1071 -25.84 -11.28 -48.78
C ASN A 1071 -27.02 -10.44 -48.25
N ILE A 1072 -28.23 -10.99 -48.29
CA ILE A 1072 -29.43 -10.36 -47.73
C ILE A 1072 -29.86 -11.16 -46.49
N MET A 1073 -30.16 -10.45 -45.41
CA MET A 1073 -30.56 -11.02 -44.12
C MET A 1073 -31.70 -10.23 -43.51
N ASP A 1074 -32.41 -10.79 -42.52
CA ASP A 1074 -33.32 -9.99 -41.70
C ASP A 1074 -32.52 -9.05 -40.78
N ARG A 1075 -32.96 -7.79 -40.69
CA ARG A 1075 -32.31 -6.77 -39.85
C ARG A 1075 -32.13 -7.23 -38.40
N ALA A 1076 -33.13 -7.87 -37.80
CA ALA A 1076 -33.04 -8.26 -36.39
C ALA A 1076 -31.97 -9.34 -36.17
N ILE A 1077 -31.78 -10.23 -37.15
CA ILE A 1077 -30.81 -11.33 -37.10
C ILE A 1077 -29.38 -10.77 -37.23
N ILE A 1078 -29.12 -9.89 -38.20
CA ILE A 1078 -27.78 -9.30 -38.36
C ILE A 1078 -27.43 -8.35 -37.20
N LEU A 1079 -28.39 -7.55 -36.71
CA LEU A 1079 -28.15 -6.70 -35.54
C LEU A 1079 -27.81 -7.53 -34.30
N ARG A 1080 -28.47 -8.68 -34.11
CA ARG A 1080 -28.14 -9.61 -33.02
C ARG A 1080 -26.70 -10.14 -33.14
N HIS A 1081 -26.23 -10.47 -34.34
CA HIS A 1081 -24.84 -10.87 -34.56
C HIS A 1081 -23.87 -9.74 -34.18
N LEU A 1082 -24.15 -8.52 -34.65
CA LEU A 1082 -23.34 -7.33 -34.39
C LEU A 1082 -23.26 -6.90 -32.91
N LEU A 1083 -24.21 -7.35 -32.07
CA LEU A 1083 -24.15 -7.15 -30.62
C LEU A 1083 -23.11 -8.03 -29.92
N ASN A 1084 -22.74 -9.17 -30.52
CA ASN A 1084 -21.71 -10.06 -29.98
C ASN A 1084 -20.39 -9.93 -30.74
N SER A 1085 -20.42 -9.75 -32.06
CA SER A 1085 -19.24 -9.61 -32.91
C SER A 1085 -19.47 -8.57 -34.01
N PRO A 1086 -18.65 -7.51 -34.12
CA PRO A 1086 -18.80 -6.47 -35.15
C PRO A 1086 -18.23 -6.92 -36.52
N THR A 1087 -18.69 -8.07 -37.00
CA THR A 1087 -18.21 -8.70 -38.25
C THR A 1087 -19.38 -9.20 -39.10
N ASP A 1088 -19.13 -9.42 -40.38
CA ASP A 1088 -20.05 -10.12 -41.27
C ASP A 1088 -20.03 -11.64 -40.96
N PRO A 1089 -21.19 -12.30 -40.76
CA PRO A 1089 -21.26 -13.70 -40.36
C PRO A 1089 -20.74 -14.69 -41.41
N PHE A 1090 -20.65 -14.29 -42.67
CA PHE A 1090 -20.23 -15.17 -43.78
C PHE A 1090 -18.75 -15.07 -44.11
N ASN A 1091 -18.17 -13.86 -44.05
CA ASN A 1091 -16.77 -13.63 -44.44
C ASN A 1091 -15.88 -13.09 -43.31
N ARG A 1092 -16.45 -12.79 -42.14
CA ARG A 1092 -15.77 -12.26 -40.94
C ARG A 1092 -15.08 -10.90 -41.12
N GLN A 1093 -15.40 -10.16 -42.18
CA GLN A 1093 -14.89 -8.79 -42.36
C GLN A 1093 -15.59 -7.83 -41.38
N PRO A 1094 -14.95 -6.73 -40.96
CA PRO A 1094 -15.56 -5.75 -40.08
C PRO A 1094 -16.87 -5.19 -40.66
N LEU A 1095 -17.94 -5.20 -39.86
CA LEU A 1095 -19.27 -4.75 -40.27
C LEU A 1095 -19.91 -3.91 -39.16
N THR A 1096 -20.53 -2.80 -39.54
CA THR A 1096 -21.31 -1.96 -38.62
C THR A 1096 -22.75 -1.81 -39.11
N GLU A 1097 -23.66 -1.49 -38.18
CA GLU A 1097 -25.08 -1.27 -38.50
C GLU A 1097 -25.29 -0.20 -39.57
N SER A 1098 -24.43 0.83 -39.63
CA SER A 1098 -24.52 1.90 -40.63
C SER A 1098 -24.19 1.45 -42.05
N MET A 1099 -23.56 0.28 -42.22
CA MET A 1099 -23.24 -0.30 -43.53
C MET A 1099 -24.37 -1.17 -44.09
N LEU A 1100 -25.47 -1.35 -43.34
CA LEU A 1100 -26.60 -2.17 -43.74
C LEU A 1100 -27.58 -1.36 -44.61
N GLU A 1101 -27.81 -1.81 -45.84
CA GLU A 1101 -28.72 -1.15 -46.77
C GLU A 1101 -30.11 -1.82 -46.75
N PRO A 1102 -31.22 -1.09 -46.50
CA PRO A 1102 -32.56 -1.67 -46.57
C PRO A 1102 -32.90 -2.14 -48.00
N VAL A 1103 -33.60 -3.29 -48.12
CA VAL A 1103 -34.06 -3.83 -49.42
C VAL A 1103 -35.59 -3.75 -49.53
N PRO A 1104 -36.17 -2.54 -49.78
CA PRO A 1104 -37.62 -2.35 -49.74
C PRO A 1104 -38.37 -3.16 -50.81
N GLU A 1105 -37.77 -3.36 -51.99
CA GLU A 1105 -38.38 -4.14 -53.07
C GLU A 1105 -38.62 -5.60 -52.66
N LEU A 1106 -37.64 -6.23 -51.99
CA LEU A 1106 -37.79 -7.60 -51.49
C LEU A 1106 -38.84 -7.66 -50.38
N LYS A 1107 -38.87 -6.66 -49.49
CA LYS A 1107 -39.88 -6.54 -48.44
C LYS A 1107 -41.29 -6.48 -49.01
N GLU A 1108 -41.50 -5.70 -50.07
CA GLU A 1108 -42.79 -5.61 -50.76
C GLU A 1108 -43.16 -6.93 -51.44
N ARG A 1109 -42.21 -7.63 -52.07
CA ARG A 1109 -42.43 -8.96 -52.66
C ARG A 1109 -42.85 -9.99 -51.61
N ILE A 1110 -42.17 -10.02 -50.47
CA ILE A 1110 -42.52 -10.90 -49.33
C ILE A 1110 -43.95 -10.59 -48.85
N GLN A 1111 -44.28 -9.30 -48.65
CA GLN A 1111 -45.61 -8.89 -48.21
C GLN A 1111 -46.71 -9.17 -49.25
N ALA A 1112 -46.40 -9.05 -50.54
CA ALA A 1112 -47.33 -9.40 -51.62
C ALA A 1112 -47.60 -10.91 -51.63
N TRP A 1113 -46.54 -11.72 -51.52
CA TRP A 1113 -46.66 -13.18 -51.43
C TRP A 1113 -47.46 -13.63 -50.21
N MET A 1114 -47.21 -13.05 -49.03
CA MET A 1114 -47.99 -13.33 -47.82
C MET A 1114 -49.48 -13.00 -48.02
N ARG A 1115 -49.79 -11.87 -48.67
CA ARG A 1115 -51.18 -11.48 -48.97
C ARG A 1115 -51.83 -12.42 -49.97
N GLU A 1116 -51.13 -12.87 -51.00
CA GLU A 1116 -51.64 -13.82 -51.99
C GLU A 1116 -52.00 -15.16 -51.34
N LYS A 1117 -51.14 -15.67 -50.46
CA LYS A 1117 -51.40 -16.86 -49.65
C LYS A 1117 -52.57 -16.71 -48.69
N GLN A 1118 -52.76 -15.53 -48.10
CA GLN A 1118 -53.91 -15.22 -47.25
C GLN A 1118 -55.21 -15.04 -48.05
N CYS A 1119 -55.17 -14.46 -49.26
CA CYS A 1119 -56.34 -14.29 -50.14
C CYS A 1119 -56.79 -15.58 -50.81
N GLY A 1120 -55.88 -16.52 -51.07
CA GLY A 1120 -56.22 -17.86 -51.57
C GLY A 1120 -57.01 -18.75 -50.57
N ARG A 1121 -57.36 -18.21 -49.39
CA ARG A 1121 -58.16 -18.88 -48.34
C ARG A 1121 -59.65 -18.53 -48.32
N VAL A 1122 -60.12 -17.61 -49.14
CA VAL A 1122 -61.56 -17.30 -49.21
C VAL A 1122 -62.29 -18.34 -50.04
#